data_AF-A0A178ZH77-F1
#
_entry.id   AF-A0A178ZH77-F1
#
_cell.length_a   1.000
_cell.length_b   1.000
_cell.length_c   1.000
_cell.angle_alpha   90.00
_cell.angle_beta   90.00
_cell.angle_gamma   90.00
#
_symmetry.space_group_name_H-M   'P 1'
#
loop_
_entity.id
_entity.type
_entity.pdbx_description
1 polymer ?
#
loop_
_entity_poly.entity_id
_entity_poly.type
_entity_poly.pdbx_seq_one_letter_code
_entity_poly.pdbx_strand_id
1 'polypeptide(L)'
;MLIRQTWYRVCMCAVLNLLGLCLFFSALPTAAQAVAGYQHPAQLESGLSARSPLPKLSLRDAIPKSPPWVYPSDLGDPPACLSHGPGCPFDPNYMTSCSAEKCTATFIGSCVQTDTLINKDCICKNLFSSTCSSQCSGVRDHASYLYWLNATCGDLDDWDGLPKNWTNGLLKPSFLFVGSWDSGEGFWGLDNVYPCFASAECWYSDNYVRPWAVNSTCAGFEASIWEPNLYTAVEAAAFFPDAPGKGYSPSYVSSEPYDPKQDDSIFIDRNGFCKEAYNASHDDCSAAGRTSLLLWASAICHPSGTYGWPVNWRDSLLIYNATLVNSSTLVPPISPGPNHCSGTVNSTIRDCTFSACTVSENNCTGVGNAVDKRCLCQSVGLLDQCNATAIEKTELDLWLNKTCHGIPDFVGLPNNWEDGLMVMNASYQDQQNFSWPSCLNAHSCFDVLSGTQQKCSMSLCDLDPSGGNCSSTTVGFKASCFCRPVTYETTCTENCKLSWEREGYLRWMNSTCSPVAGWDGLPRNWTKLLYVQNDELLPWSWRIQIAPDKSFNTTSTGSDPPQECPSTVSSLVAFAAVNAAMALLVPIFGRRDVMKKLTFRQCGHRGSRMWLLTGPAAVILHVASNVVGAYIIKSTPGYGGVNVGELVLLWCTRPRISWMIIALIPWQAEDAIYFSVASSTLLAEVILQLLGAYYMGVATNYARVQKFYTVGRLQHASRGKDAAVMYAGSIMWLSVMFIAVATCLWSMLGISNYVAVLAFTIRGFNRKAKRSRELANARATKLTSLRTAHDAWTPAVADLEREKQALGDVYPHAIRAFQALARGWQALQTYVTDDTNRLIIASKAIRQNKKKRPSDGADAEEEYADAYYVWIETPSKQLSDLATFGEAAAELYSEAQQHRNALMRQSESTAAENSMLRVRLATTHRKVQTIQSLIRAYQKRRQQLAAVQPSISEQSFVRGRLRDLENRFQKNRQGWRLSHQYQLDHLRQIFDSLTRRISLKAQLRDLRGPGDAFRDQNTLTGLETLIRTGETKSQCERHALEAWRGLCTSWVQIGAEHARLIKIWSGLEKKRRKEDEERQRGNSALLKKIALRSIVGMFGCWAAQWVWWVGYVRASGDDYCPPKLSQIATVWTVFSTIGVMLGGSL
;
A
#
# COMPACT_ATOMS: atom_id res chain seq x y z
N MET A 1 58.63 -33.21 3.78
CA MET A 1 57.78 -32.53 4.78
C MET A 1 58.16 -31.05 4.96
N LEU A 2 59.41 -30.70 5.34
CA LEU A 2 59.84 -29.31 5.59
C LEU A 2 59.43 -28.29 4.51
N ILE A 3 59.56 -28.59 3.21
CA ILE A 3 59.19 -27.65 2.12
C ILE A 3 57.75 -27.12 2.30
N ARG A 4 56.81 -27.99 2.68
CA ARG A 4 55.40 -27.63 2.93
C ARG A 4 55.25 -26.69 4.14
N GLN A 5 56.15 -26.78 5.11
CA GLN A 5 56.19 -25.98 6.33
C GLN A 5 56.83 -24.60 6.08
N THR A 6 57.87 -24.53 5.25
CA THR A 6 58.46 -23.26 4.78
C THR A 6 57.48 -22.48 3.92
N TRP A 7 56.85 -23.14 2.94
CA TRP A 7 55.79 -22.54 2.13
C TRP A 7 54.61 -22.04 2.99
N TYR A 8 54.22 -22.78 4.02
CA TYR A 8 53.19 -22.34 4.96
C TYR A 8 53.54 -21.01 5.63
N ARG A 9 54.79 -20.84 6.10
CA ARG A 9 55.25 -19.60 6.73
C ARG A 9 55.28 -18.43 5.73
N VAL A 10 55.86 -18.63 4.55
CA VAL A 10 55.97 -17.58 3.52
C VAL A 10 54.57 -17.12 3.07
N CYS A 11 53.66 -18.06 2.75
CA CYS A 11 52.30 -17.72 2.36
C CYS A 11 51.50 -17.11 3.51
N MET A 12 51.67 -17.54 4.75
CA MET A 12 50.96 -16.95 5.90
C MET A 12 51.42 -15.51 6.17
N CYS A 13 52.72 -15.19 6.03
CA CYS A 13 53.19 -13.81 6.10
C CYS A 13 52.64 -12.95 4.95
N ALA A 14 52.67 -13.44 3.71
CA ALA A 14 52.09 -12.73 2.56
C ALA A 14 50.57 -12.49 2.72
N VAL A 15 49.85 -13.47 3.29
CA VAL A 15 48.41 -13.39 3.52
C VAL A 15 48.05 -12.52 4.72
N LEU A 16 48.87 -12.47 5.77
CA LEU A 16 48.70 -11.49 6.85
C LEU A 16 48.88 -10.05 6.35
N ASN A 17 49.87 -9.81 5.48
CA ASN A 17 50.06 -8.50 4.85
C ASN A 17 48.91 -8.14 3.90
N LEU A 18 48.41 -9.09 3.09
CA LEU A 18 47.24 -8.89 2.22
C LEU A 18 45.94 -8.69 3.02
N LEU A 19 45.74 -9.40 4.13
CA LEU A 19 44.60 -9.18 5.02
C LEU A 19 44.70 -7.84 5.74
N GLY A 20 45.90 -7.42 6.15
CA GLY A 20 46.15 -6.07 6.67
C GLY A 20 45.75 -4.99 5.67
N LEU A 21 46.18 -5.12 4.40
CA LEU A 21 45.78 -4.22 3.31
C LEU A 21 44.26 -4.24 3.08
N CYS A 22 43.61 -5.40 3.00
CA CYS A 22 42.17 -5.50 2.83
C CYS A 22 41.38 -4.89 4.00
N LEU A 23 41.85 -5.10 5.24
CA LEU A 23 41.24 -4.50 6.43
C LEU A 23 41.38 -2.97 6.46
N PHE A 24 42.51 -2.45 5.95
CA PHE A 24 42.72 -1.01 5.73
C PHE A 24 41.73 -0.41 4.72
N PHE A 25 41.20 -1.21 3.78
CA PHE A 25 40.18 -0.78 2.82
C PHE A 25 38.73 -1.03 3.28
N SER A 26 38.49 -1.81 4.35
CA SER A 26 37.14 -2.14 4.83
C SER A 26 36.66 -1.32 6.04
N ALA A 27 37.46 -0.38 6.54
CA ALA A 27 37.15 0.42 7.72
C ALA A 27 36.58 1.81 7.35
N LEU A 28 35.26 1.90 7.11
CA LEU A 28 34.39 3.10 7.25
C LEU A 28 32.91 2.64 7.11
N PRO A 29 31.92 3.35 7.68
CA PRO A 29 30.62 2.75 8.05
C PRO A 29 29.56 2.74 6.94
N THR A 30 28.66 1.74 7.02
CA THR A 30 27.35 1.76 6.35
C THR A 30 26.36 2.60 7.16
N ALA A 31 25.83 3.67 6.58
CA ALA A 31 24.74 4.47 7.15
C ALA A 31 23.56 4.53 6.18
N ALA A 32 22.41 3.96 6.57
CA ALA A 32 21.15 4.05 5.82
C ALA A 32 19.95 3.60 6.67
N GLN A 33 19.17 4.54 7.24
CA GLN A 33 17.78 4.28 7.61
C GLN A 33 16.92 5.55 7.83
N ALA A 34 15.67 5.44 7.34
CA ALA A 34 14.42 6.04 7.85
C ALA A 34 14.16 7.57 7.82
N VAL A 35 13.14 7.93 7.02
CA VAL A 35 12.12 8.99 7.25
C VAL A 35 10.79 8.47 6.67
N ALA A 36 9.63 8.65 7.32
CA ALA A 36 8.32 8.20 6.80
C ALA A 36 7.09 8.85 7.49
N GLY A 37 5.99 9.01 6.74
CA GLY A 37 4.65 9.44 7.21
C GLY A 37 3.86 10.22 6.13
N TYR A 38 2.53 10.41 6.19
CA TYR A 38 1.48 9.82 7.05
C TYR A 38 0.04 10.15 6.50
N GLN A 39 -1.04 9.61 7.14
CA GLN A 39 -2.50 10.03 7.14
C GLN A 39 -3.60 9.19 6.41
N HIS A 40 -4.88 9.37 6.84
CA HIS A 40 -6.11 8.50 6.79
C HIS A 40 -7.41 9.35 7.12
N PRO A 41 -8.70 8.91 7.37
CA PRO A 41 -9.45 7.60 7.33
C PRO A 41 -10.92 7.68 6.71
N ALA A 42 -11.86 6.72 6.97
CA ALA A 42 -13.36 6.79 6.74
C ALA A 42 -14.22 5.72 7.53
N GLN A 43 -15.59 5.80 7.64
CA GLN A 43 -16.55 5.04 8.57
C GLN A 43 -18.04 4.80 8.06
N LEU A 44 -19.09 4.41 8.89
CA LEU A 44 -20.59 4.31 8.55
C LEU A 44 -21.77 4.10 9.68
N GLU A 45 -23.02 4.76 9.69
CA GLU A 45 -24.39 4.48 10.44
C GLU A 45 -25.75 5.41 10.21
N SER A 46 -26.91 5.38 11.01
CA SER A 46 -28.42 5.79 10.71
C SER A 46 -29.50 6.41 11.79
N GLY A 47 -30.88 6.63 11.55
CA GLY A 47 -32.00 7.28 12.48
C GLY A 47 -33.60 7.42 12.09
N LEU A 48 -34.62 7.94 12.92
CA LEU A 48 -36.20 8.02 12.70
C LEU A 48 -37.27 8.77 13.71
N SER A 49 -38.57 9.24 13.39
CA SER A 49 -39.93 9.41 14.21
C SER A 49 -41.11 10.53 13.88
N ALA A 50 -42.44 10.53 14.37
CA ALA A 50 -43.62 11.59 14.26
C ALA A 50 -45.13 11.39 14.93
N ARG A 51 -46.13 12.40 15.11
CA ARG A 51 -47.69 12.35 15.43
C ARG A 51 -48.66 13.68 15.61
N SER A 52 -50.05 13.68 15.86
CA SER A 52 -51.11 14.86 15.86
C SER A 52 -52.63 14.80 16.52
N PRO A 53 -53.57 15.87 16.59
CA PRO A 53 -54.92 16.06 17.38
C PRO A 53 -56.33 16.68 16.78
N LEU A 54 -57.42 17.19 17.53
CA LEU A 54 -58.91 17.54 17.15
C LEU A 54 -59.89 18.62 17.96
N PRO A 55 -61.13 19.16 17.50
CA PRO A 55 -62.09 20.26 18.10
C PRO A 55 -63.75 20.32 17.98
N LYS A 56 -64.59 21.32 18.51
CA LYS A 56 -66.15 21.66 18.37
C LYS A 56 -66.79 22.94 19.17
N LEU A 57 -68.07 23.55 19.29
CA LEU A 57 -69.55 23.65 18.79
C LEU A 57 -70.57 24.77 19.48
N SER A 58 -71.76 25.32 18.95
CA SER A 58 -72.73 26.42 19.56
C SER A 58 -74.24 26.73 18.97
N LEU A 59 -75.23 27.58 19.55
CA LEU A 59 -76.64 28.13 19.02
C LEU A 59 -77.72 28.98 19.96
N ARG A 60 -78.64 29.97 19.51
CA ARG A 60 -79.74 30.77 20.31
C ARG A 60 -80.94 31.72 19.63
N ASP A 61 -82.09 32.17 20.34
CA ASP A 61 -83.06 33.45 20.28
C ASP A 61 -84.63 33.60 19.76
N ALA A 62 -85.56 34.59 20.21
CA ALA A 62 -86.82 35.27 19.55
C ALA A 62 -87.95 36.25 20.27
N ILE A 63 -88.19 37.57 19.89
CA ILE A 63 -89.48 38.47 19.94
C ILE A 63 -89.30 39.91 19.25
N PRO A 64 -90.32 40.71 18.78
CA PRO A 64 -90.13 41.98 17.96
C PRO A 64 -90.48 43.39 18.58
N LYS A 65 -90.15 44.51 17.87
CA LYS A 65 -90.11 45.95 18.33
C LYS A 65 -90.90 46.97 17.45
N SER A 66 -91.14 48.22 17.93
CA SER A 66 -91.71 49.35 17.13
C SER A 66 -91.34 50.79 17.62
N PRO A 67 -90.94 51.74 16.75
CA PRO A 67 -90.54 53.13 17.09
C PRO A 67 -91.72 54.08 17.44
N PRO A 68 -91.48 55.31 17.97
CA PRO A 68 -90.18 55.95 18.29
C PRO A 68 -89.60 55.56 19.65
N TRP A 69 -90.23 54.61 20.35
CA TRP A 69 -89.80 54.10 21.64
C TRP A 69 -88.87 52.90 21.47
N VAL A 70 -87.66 52.99 22.01
CA VAL A 70 -86.64 51.93 21.97
C VAL A 70 -86.21 51.55 23.38
N TYR A 71 -85.69 50.33 23.57
CA TYR A 71 -85.05 49.97 24.83
C TYR A 71 -83.74 50.75 24.99
N PRO A 72 -83.29 51.08 26.22
CA PRO A 72 -82.01 51.74 26.43
C PRO A 72 -80.82 50.98 25.81
N SER A 73 -80.89 49.65 25.78
CA SER A 73 -79.89 48.75 25.16
C SER A 73 -79.92 48.72 23.62
N ASP A 74 -80.93 49.31 22.99
CA ASP A 74 -81.07 49.40 21.53
C ASP A 74 -80.43 50.66 20.95
N LEU A 75 -80.08 51.62 21.81
CA LEU A 75 -79.24 52.75 21.48
C LEU A 75 -77.78 52.29 21.60
N GLY A 76 -76.98 52.46 20.55
CA GLY A 76 -75.55 52.21 20.63
C GLY A 76 -74.90 53.14 21.65
N ASP A 77 -73.88 52.66 22.37
CA ASP A 77 -73.23 53.46 23.41
C ASP A 77 -72.63 54.76 22.82
N PRO A 78 -72.82 55.91 23.46
CA PRO A 78 -72.20 57.15 23.02
C PRO A 78 -70.67 57.07 23.10
N PRO A 79 -69.93 57.51 22.06
CA PRO A 79 -68.46 57.53 22.11
C PRO A 79 -67.96 58.37 23.28
N ALA A 80 -66.85 57.94 23.89
CA ALA A 80 -66.37 58.43 25.19
C ALA A 80 -66.13 59.95 25.27
N CYS A 81 -65.91 60.63 24.14
CA CYS A 81 -65.80 62.09 24.05
C CYS A 81 -67.10 62.82 24.44
N LEU A 82 -68.26 62.16 24.45
CA LEU A 82 -69.54 62.73 24.88
C LEU A 82 -69.75 62.69 26.39
N SER A 83 -69.17 61.71 27.11
CA SER A 83 -69.47 61.46 28.53
C SER A 83 -68.62 62.25 29.53
N HIS A 84 -67.60 63.00 29.07
CA HIS A 84 -66.56 63.57 29.94
C HIS A 84 -66.32 65.09 29.79
N GLY A 85 -67.17 65.82 29.04
CA GLY A 85 -66.90 67.22 28.68
C GLY A 85 -68.01 68.22 29.06
N PRO A 86 -67.79 69.21 29.95
CA PRO A 86 -68.75 70.29 30.17
C PRO A 86 -68.91 71.13 28.89
N GLY A 87 -70.14 71.24 28.39
CA GLY A 87 -70.49 71.99 27.19
C GLY A 87 -71.13 71.16 26.06
N CYS A 88 -71.04 69.83 26.13
CA CYS A 88 -71.91 68.94 25.34
C CYS A 88 -73.23 68.74 26.13
N PRO A 89 -74.43 68.85 25.52
CA PRO A 89 -75.71 68.70 26.23
C PRO A 89 -76.05 67.25 26.61
N PHE A 90 -75.14 66.29 26.36
CA PHE A 90 -75.35 64.87 26.59
C PHE A 90 -74.97 64.41 28.01
N ASP A 91 -75.50 65.12 29.00
CA ASP A 91 -75.51 64.67 30.40
C ASP A 91 -76.33 63.35 30.50
N PRO A 92 -75.89 62.31 31.23
CA PRO A 92 -76.70 61.10 31.45
C PRO A 92 -78.13 61.39 31.96
N ASN A 93 -78.35 62.48 32.70
CA ASN A 93 -79.69 62.94 33.11
C ASN A 93 -80.60 63.32 31.92
N TYR A 94 -80.04 63.70 30.77
CA TYR A 94 -80.78 64.04 29.56
C TYR A 94 -81.49 62.82 28.96
N MET A 95 -80.83 61.65 28.92
CA MET A 95 -81.45 60.40 28.48
C MET A 95 -82.63 60.02 29.38
N THR A 96 -82.49 60.17 30.70
CA THR A 96 -83.57 59.95 31.67
C THR A 96 -84.76 60.88 31.41
N SER A 97 -84.52 62.15 31.06
CA SER A 97 -85.58 63.12 30.74
C SER A 97 -86.38 62.79 29.47
N CYS A 98 -85.79 61.98 28.57
CA CYS A 98 -86.41 61.47 27.35
C CYS A 98 -86.99 60.05 27.49
N SER A 99 -87.00 59.50 28.71
CA SER A 99 -87.50 58.16 29.01
C SER A 99 -88.91 58.17 29.62
N ALA A 100 -89.65 57.07 29.43
CA ALA A 100 -90.92 56.84 30.11
C ALA A 100 -91.20 55.34 30.21
N GLU A 101 -91.85 54.92 31.30
CA GLU A 101 -92.38 53.56 31.40
C GLU A 101 -93.42 53.32 30.30
N LYS A 102 -93.26 52.21 29.56
CA LYS A 102 -94.21 51.71 28.57
C LYS A 102 -94.52 50.26 28.88
N CYS A 103 -95.73 49.82 28.51
CA CYS A 103 -96.07 48.42 28.61
C CYS A 103 -95.32 47.61 27.55
N THR A 104 -94.52 46.64 27.98
CA THR A 104 -93.71 45.77 27.12
C THR A 104 -94.23 44.34 27.09
N ALA A 105 -94.89 43.88 28.16
CA ALA A 105 -95.69 42.65 28.16
C ALA A 105 -97.11 42.89 28.69
N THR A 106 -98.11 42.50 27.89
CA THR A 106 -99.52 42.47 28.28
C THR A 106 -99.99 41.03 28.46
N PHE A 107 -100.84 40.79 29.45
CA PHE A 107 -101.50 39.50 29.65
C PHE A 107 -102.99 39.73 29.93
N ILE A 108 -103.85 39.17 29.06
CA ILE A 108 -105.31 39.30 29.11
C ILE A 108 -105.75 40.79 29.16
N GLY A 109 -105.21 41.62 28.28
CA GLY A 109 -105.58 43.04 28.12
C GLY A 109 -105.03 44.00 29.19
N SER A 110 -104.53 43.49 30.31
CA SER A 110 -103.81 44.28 31.31
C SER A 110 -102.31 44.29 31.03
N CYS A 111 -101.65 45.38 31.41
CA CYS A 111 -100.18 45.38 31.45
C CYS A 111 -99.68 44.54 32.62
N VAL A 112 -98.65 43.72 32.40
CA VAL A 112 -98.01 42.90 33.44
C VAL A 112 -96.50 43.13 33.56
N GLN A 113 -95.85 43.66 32.50
CA GLN A 113 -94.51 44.21 32.58
C GLN A 113 -94.48 45.58 31.90
N THR A 114 -93.99 46.57 32.63
CA THR A 114 -93.59 47.88 32.12
C THR A 114 -92.08 48.00 32.20
N ASP A 115 -91.44 48.36 31.09
CA ASP A 115 -90.03 48.74 31.09
C ASP A 115 -89.89 50.22 30.69
N THR A 116 -88.82 50.84 31.14
CA THR A 116 -88.47 52.22 30.77
C THR A 116 -87.94 52.24 29.34
N LEU A 117 -88.76 52.71 28.39
CA LEU A 117 -88.33 52.95 27.01
C LEU A 117 -87.93 54.41 26.82
N ILE A 118 -87.07 54.66 25.85
CA ILE A 118 -86.55 55.99 25.51
C ILE A 118 -87.17 56.45 24.18
N ASN A 119 -87.62 57.70 24.13
CA ASN A 119 -88.10 58.30 22.89
C ASN A 119 -86.94 58.92 22.10
N LYS A 120 -86.65 58.38 20.91
CA LYS A 120 -85.63 58.91 20.00
C LYS A 120 -85.87 60.38 19.63
N ASP A 121 -87.12 60.79 19.37
CA ASP A 121 -87.48 62.16 18.98
C ASP A 121 -87.01 63.21 20.01
N CYS A 122 -87.03 62.85 21.29
CA CYS A 122 -86.61 63.72 22.39
C CYS A 122 -85.09 63.83 22.48
N ILE A 123 -84.37 62.71 22.32
CA ILE A 123 -82.90 62.69 22.34
C ILE A 123 -82.34 63.48 21.15
N CYS A 124 -82.81 63.20 19.94
CA CYS A 124 -82.21 63.68 18.70
C CYS A 124 -82.47 65.17 18.42
N LYS A 125 -83.51 65.76 19.02
CA LYS A 125 -83.99 67.13 18.77
C LYS A 125 -82.94 68.25 18.85
N ASN A 126 -81.91 68.08 19.67
CA ASN A 126 -80.87 69.09 19.91
C ASN A 126 -79.46 68.67 19.44
N LEU A 127 -79.36 67.53 18.74
CA LEU A 127 -78.07 66.96 18.33
C LEU A 127 -77.80 67.24 16.84
N PHE A 128 -76.65 67.87 16.59
CA PHE A 128 -76.14 68.21 15.26
C PHE A 128 -74.66 67.84 15.17
N SER A 129 -74.13 67.66 13.97
CA SER A 129 -72.69 67.44 13.71
C SER A 129 -71.74 68.40 14.46
N SER A 130 -72.18 69.63 14.75
CA SER A 130 -71.39 70.63 15.47
C SER A 130 -71.53 70.58 17.00
N THR A 131 -72.57 69.95 17.56
CA THR A 131 -73.02 70.15 18.95
C THR A 131 -71.96 69.79 20.00
N CYS A 132 -71.15 68.75 19.77
CA CYS A 132 -70.07 68.35 20.67
C CYS A 132 -68.69 68.30 19.97
N SER A 133 -68.53 69.12 18.92
CA SER A 133 -67.35 69.12 18.03
C SER A 133 -66.03 69.55 18.69
N SER A 134 -66.06 70.27 19.81
CA SER A 134 -64.84 70.64 20.56
C SER A 134 -64.40 69.54 21.55
N GLN A 135 -65.34 68.79 22.11
CA GLN A 135 -65.07 67.63 22.97
C GLN A 135 -64.61 66.43 22.13
N CYS A 136 -65.31 66.15 21.03
CA CYS A 136 -64.95 65.14 20.04
C CYS A 136 -64.07 65.75 18.93
N SER A 137 -62.94 66.36 19.29
CA SER A 137 -62.08 67.12 18.37
C SER A 137 -60.89 66.35 17.79
N GLY A 138 -60.58 65.16 18.31
CA GLY A 138 -59.66 64.22 17.67
C GLY A 138 -60.25 63.65 16.37
N VAL A 139 -59.43 63.35 15.37
CA VAL A 139 -59.91 62.86 14.05
C VAL A 139 -60.69 61.54 14.20
N ARG A 140 -60.27 60.69 15.14
CA ARG A 140 -60.94 59.45 15.57
C ARG A 140 -62.29 59.76 16.21
N ASP A 141 -62.30 60.58 17.26
CA ASP A 141 -63.47 60.89 18.08
C ASP A 141 -64.56 61.64 17.30
N HIS A 142 -64.15 62.58 16.45
CA HIS A 142 -65.04 63.32 15.57
C HIS A 142 -65.75 62.40 14.57
N ALA A 143 -65.03 61.45 13.98
CA ALA A 143 -65.62 60.46 13.09
C ALA A 143 -66.61 59.55 13.86
N SER A 144 -66.17 58.96 14.97
CA SER A 144 -67.02 58.10 15.82
C SER A 144 -68.28 58.82 16.29
N TYR A 145 -68.19 60.12 16.64
CA TYR A 145 -69.34 60.95 16.99
C TYR A 145 -70.35 61.06 15.84
N LEU A 146 -69.90 61.38 14.62
CA LEU A 146 -70.79 61.53 13.46
C LEU A 146 -71.43 60.19 13.04
N TYR A 147 -70.68 59.09 13.12
CA TYR A 147 -71.21 57.73 12.86
C TYR A 147 -72.24 57.30 13.90
N TRP A 148 -71.95 57.47 15.20
CA TRP A 148 -72.91 57.22 16.28
C TRP A 148 -74.17 58.08 16.12
N LEU A 149 -74.00 59.37 15.81
CA LEU A 149 -75.12 60.29 15.65
C LEU A 149 -76.03 59.89 14.47
N ASN A 150 -75.45 59.42 13.37
CA ASN A 150 -76.19 58.86 12.24
C ASN A 150 -76.95 57.58 12.61
N ALA A 151 -76.33 56.67 13.36
CA ALA A 151 -76.96 55.42 13.80
C ALA A 151 -78.07 55.62 14.85
N THR A 152 -77.92 56.63 15.71
CA THR A 152 -78.88 56.93 16.79
C THR A 152 -80.10 57.71 16.29
N CYS A 153 -79.92 58.63 15.34
CA CYS A 153 -80.95 59.61 14.94
C CYS A 153 -81.31 59.63 13.44
N GLY A 154 -80.50 59.03 12.56
CA GLY A 154 -80.69 59.07 11.10
C GLY A 154 -81.86 58.23 10.56
N ASP A 155 -82.58 57.53 11.43
CA ASP A 155 -83.81 56.79 11.14
C ASP A 155 -85.10 57.58 11.48
N LEU A 156 -84.98 58.84 11.90
CA LEU A 156 -86.10 59.76 12.12
C LEU A 156 -86.37 60.62 10.89
N ASP A 157 -87.57 60.52 10.30
CA ASP A 157 -87.95 61.21 9.06
C ASP A 157 -87.79 62.75 9.08
N ASP A 158 -87.88 63.37 10.26
CA ASP A 158 -87.83 64.83 10.48
C ASP A 158 -86.48 65.36 11.03
N TRP A 159 -85.39 64.57 11.04
CA TRP A 159 -84.11 64.95 11.68
C TRP A 159 -82.99 65.34 10.68
N ASP A 160 -82.73 66.64 10.55
CA ASP A 160 -81.67 67.24 9.70
C ASP A 160 -80.30 67.41 10.43
N GLY A 161 -79.98 66.62 11.45
CA GLY A 161 -78.80 66.86 12.31
C GLY A 161 -77.42 66.66 11.65
N LEU A 162 -77.36 66.00 10.49
CA LEU A 162 -76.14 65.76 9.72
C LEU A 162 -76.23 66.40 8.32
N PRO A 163 -75.19 67.12 7.85
CA PRO A 163 -75.16 67.65 6.49
C PRO A 163 -75.10 66.49 5.47
N LYS A 164 -75.76 66.64 4.32
CA LYS A 164 -75.94 65.57 3.30
C LYS A 164 -74.66 64.97 2.69
N ASN A 165 -73.49 65.50 3.05
CA ASN A 165 -72.15 65.08 2.65
C ASN A 165 -71.22 64.84 3.86
N TRP A 166 -71.75 64.53 5.06
CA TRP A 166 -70.98 64.48 6.32
C TRP A 166 -69.79 63.49 6.32
N THR A 167 -69.80 62.50 5.43
CA THR A 167 -68.70 61.53 5.24
C THR A 167 -67.54 62.07 4.38
N ASN A 168 -67.72 63.17 3.64
CA ASN A 168 -66.68 63.71 2.77
C ASN A 168 -65.56 64.39 3.59
N GLY A 169 -64.36 63.83 3.53
CA GLY A 169 -63.18 64.32 4.26
C GLY A 169 -62.82 63.48 5.48
N LEU A 170 -63.69 62.56 5.92
CA LEU A 170 -63.30 61.50 6.83
C LEU A 170 -62.39 60.52 6.07
N LEU A 171 -61.19 60.27 6.60
CA LEU A 171 -60.34 59.19 6.10
C LEU A 171 -61.07 57.87 6.33
N LYS A 172 -61.33 57.11 5.27
CA LYS A 172 -61.86 55.75 5.41
C LYS A 172 -60.72 54.84 5.87
N PRO A 173 -60.75 54.32 7.11
CA PRO A 173 -59.63 53.55 7.65
C PRO A 173 -59.46 52.24 6.88
N SER A 174 -58.21 51.84 6.67
CA SER A 174 -57.81 50.57 6.08
C SER A 174 -57.42 49.60 7.19
N PHE A 175 -58.38 49.23 8.02
CA PHE A 175 -58.14 48.31 9.13
C PHE A 175 -57.52 46.99 8.66
N LEU A 176 -56.42 46.62 9.31
CA LEU A 176 -55.73 45.36 9.17
C LEU A 176 -55.73 44.67 10.53
N PHE A 177 -56.26 43.45 10.61
CA PHE A 177 -56.17 42.63 11.82
C PHE A 177 -54.69 42.31 12.12
N VAL A 178 -54.24 42.65 13.33
CA VAL A 178 -52.84 42.46 13.76
C VAL A 178 -52.68 41.48 14.93
N GLY A 179 -53.73 41.25 15.71
CA GLY A 179 -53.71 40.33 16.85
C GLY A 179 -54.98 40.41 17.69
N SER A 180 -54.94 39.83 18.89
CA SER A 180 -55.97 39.96 19.92
C SER A 180 -55.34 40.21 21.29
N TRP A 181 -56.03 40.89 22.20
CA TRP A 181 -55.66 40.86 23.63
C TRP A 181 -56.26 39.61 24.31
N ASP A 182 -55.66 39.19 25.42
CA ASP A 182 -56.24 38.17 26.31
C ASP A 182 -56.76 38.87 27.58
N SER A 183 -58.08 38.96 27.72
CA SER A 183 -58.73 39.53 28.90
C SER A 183 -58.76 38.51 30.06
N GLY A 184 -57.57 38.11 30.52
CA GLY A 184 -57.38 37.01 31.48
C GLY A 184 -58.29 37.09 32.71
N GLU A 185 -58.88 35.95 33.08
CA GLU A 185 -60.01 35.85 34.03
C GLU A 185 -59.80 36.62 35.35
N GLY A 186 -60.36 37.83 35.48
CA GLY A 186 -60.42 38.54 36.76
C GLY A 186 -60.72 40.05 36.76
N PHE A 187 -60.47 40.80 35.69
CA PHE A 187 -60.45 42.28 35.73
C PHE A 187 -61.78 42.99 35.40
N TRP A 188 -62.86 42.65 36.10
CA TRP A 188 -64.18 43.30 35.99
C TRP A 188 -64.26 44.65 36.76
N GLY A 189 -63.47 45.66 36.39
CA GLY A 189 -63.51 46.94 37.13
C GLY A 189 -62.57 48.08 36.73
N LEU A 190 -62.16 48.21 35.48
CA LEU A 190 -61.41 49.38 34.98
C LEU A 190 -61.95 49.86 33.63
N ASP A 191 -62.89 50.80 33.67
CA ASP A 191 -63.32 51.53 32.48
C ASP A 191 -62.18 52.43 31.97
N ASN A 192 -61.90 52.39 30.67
CA ASN A 192 -60.94 53.24 29.94
C ASN A 192 -59.45 53.07 30.28
N VAL A 193 -58.88 51.88 30.01
CA VAL A 193 -57.44 51.71 29.77
C VAL A 193 -57.23 51.06 28.40
N TYR A 194 -56.28 51.57 27.60
CA TYR A 194 -55.95 51.03 26.28
C TYR A 194 -55.49 49.56 26.38
N PRO A 195 -55.94 48.65 25.48
CA PRO A 195 -55.87 47.21 25.70
C PRO A 195 -54.46 46.60 25.78
N CYS A 196 -53.41 47.32 25.37
CA CYS A 196 -52.02 46.85 25.44
C CYS A 196 -51.13 47.62 26.44
N PHE A 197 -51.71 48.46 27.30
CA PHE A 197 -50.89 49.31 28.18
C PHE A 197 -50.31 48.53 29.38
N ALA A 198 -48.98 48.37 29.37
CA ALA A 198 -48.10 48.01 30.49
C ALA A 198 -48.29 46.67 31.25
N SER A 199 -49.45 45.99 31.20
CA SER A 199 -49.64 44.72 31.93
C SER A 199 -50.61 43.70 31.32
N ALA A 200 -51.16 43.95 30.13
CA ALA A 200 -51.96 42.96 29.38
C ALA A 200 -51.13 42.33 28.25
N GLU A 201 -51.21 41.02 28.07
CA GLU A 201 -50.53 40.32 26.97
C GLU A 201 -51.34 40.45 25.67
N CYS A 202 -50.96 41.40 24.82
CA CYS A 202 -51.47 41.50 23.45
C CYS A 202 -50.76 40.50 22.53
N TRP A 203 -51.50 39.51 22.05
CA TRP A 203 -51.04 38.44 21.14
C TRP A 203 -51.12 38.90 19.68
N TYR A 204 -50.04 39.53 19.22
CA TYR A 204 -49.84 39.86 17.81
C TYR A 204 -49.54 38.60 16.98
N SER A 205 -50.06 38.54 15.74
CA SER A 205 -49.69 37.47 14.79
C SER A 205 -48.21 37.55 14.44
N ASP A 206 -47.52 36.41 14.32
CA ASP A 206 -46.06 36.31 14.06
C ASP A 206 -45.57 37.21 12.91
N ASN A 207 -46.38 37.40 11.86
CA ASN A 207 -46.05 38.23 10.70
C ASN A 207 -45.97 39.75 11.03
N TYR A 208 -46.55 40.16 12.15
CA TYR A 208 -46.56 41.53 12.67
C TYR A 208 -45.84 41.66 14.02
N VAL A 209 -45.21 40.59 14.51
CA VAL A 209 -44.38 40.64 15.73
C VAL A 209 -43.21 41.60 15.51
N ARG A 210 -43.04 42.49 16.49
CA ARG A 210 -42.05 43.57 16.51
C ARG A 210 -40.61 43.02 16.49
N PRO A 211 -39.74 43.45 15.55
CA PRO A 211 -38.32 43.12 15.63
C PRO A 211 -37.70 43.75 16.88
N TRP A 212 -37.04 42.94 17.71
CA TRP A 212 -36.40 43.35 18.97
C TRP A 212 -35.46 44.57 18.81
N ALA A 213 -34.82 44.68 17.64
CA ALA A 213 -33.95 45.78 17.28
C ALA A 213 -34.69 47.14 17.29
N VAL A 214 -35.93 47.23 16.78
CA VAL A 214 -36.72 48.48 16.78
C VAL A 214 -36.95 48.95 18.21
N ASN A 215 -37.36 48.04 19.10
CA ASN A 215 -37.72 48.34 20.49
C ASN A 215 -36.55 48.85 21.35
N SER A 216 -35.31 48.60 20.94
CA SER A 216 -34.08 49.00 21.63
C SER A 216 -33.36 50.18 20.99
N THR A 217 -33.82 50.65 19.82
CA THR A 217 -33.08 51.64 19.00
C THR A 217 -33.95 52.73 18.34
N CYS A 218 -35.27 52.69 18.54
CA CYS A 218 -36.23 53.75 18.26
C CYS A 218 -36.99 54.11 19.55
N ALA A 219 -36.72 55.29 20.11
CA ALA A 219 -37.35 55.73 21.35
C ALA A 219 -38.70 56.40 21.03
N GLY A 220 -39.78 56.00 21.72
CA GLY A 220 -41.10 56.60 21.52
C GLY A 220 -41.96 56.00 20.40
N PHE A 221 -41.42 55.11 19.55
CA PHE A 221 -42.13 54.41 18.46
C PHE A 221 -43.55 53.93 18.84
N GLU A 222 -43.71 53.43 20.06
CA GLU A 222 -45.00 52.95 20.57
C GLU A 222 -46.05 54.06 20.61
N ALA A 223 -45.78 55.12 21.36
CA ALA A 223 -46.70 56.22 21.60
C ALA A 223 -46.82 57.20 20.41
N SER A 224 -45.81 57.28 19.53
CA SER A 224 -45.80 58.20 18.39
C SER A 224 -46.29 57.61 17.07
N ILE A 225 -46.26 56.28 16.89
CA ILE A 225 -46.54 55.62 15.59
C ILE A 225 -47.47 54.41 15.75
N TRP A 226 -47.29 53.57 16.77
CA TRP A 226 -48.05 52.32 16.90
C TRP A 226 -49.43 52.55 17.55
N GLU A 227 -49.45 53.01 18.80
CA GLU A 227 -50.67 53.22 19.60
C GLU A 227 -51.73 54.12 18.94
N PRO A 228 -51.40 55.29 18.34
CA PRO A 228 -52.41 56.17 17.73
C PRO A 228 -53.22 55.50 16.61
N ASN A 229 -52.62 54.47 15.99
CA ASN A 229 -53.18 53.75 14.85
C ASN A 229 -53.86 52.43 15.24
N LEU A 230 -53.85 52.01 16.52
CA LEU A 230 -54.55 50.80 16.99
C LEU A 230 -56.01 51.08 17.35
N TYR A 231 -56.90 50.15 17.02
CA TYR A 231 -58.35 50.19 17.22
C TYR A 231 -58.85 48.85 17.76
N THR A 232 -59.74 48.89 18.74
CA THR A 232 -60.52 47.71 19.19
C THR A 232 -61.55 47.30 18.13
N ALA A 233 -62.09 46.07 18.22
CA ALA A 233 -63.18 45.63 17.35
C ALA A 233 -64.44 46.52 17.48
N VAL A 234 -64.74 47.03 18.68
CA VAL A 234 -65.83 48.00 18.93
C VAL A 234 -65.64 49.28 18.14
N GLU A 235 -64.45 49.89 18.24
CA GLU A 235 -64.15 51.14 17.54
C GLU A 235 -64.07 50.93 16.02
N ALA A 236 -63.49 49.82 15.57
CA ALA A 236 -63.43 49.48 14.16
C ALA A 236 -64.84 49.26 13.56
N ALA A 237 -65.73 48.60 14.29
CA ALA A 237 -67.12 48.36 13.87
C ALA A 237 -67.95 49.65 13.74
N ALA A 238 -67.66 50.68 14.55
CA ALA A 238 -68.36 51.96 14.50
C ALA A 238 -68.28 52.67 13.12
N PHE A 239 -67.25 52.39 12.32
CA PHE A 239 -67.09 52.95 10.97
C PHE A 239 -67.92 52.22 9.88
N PHE A 240 -68.64 51.13 10.21
CA PHE A 240 -69.40 50.30 9.25
C PHE A 240 -70.83 49.96 9.70
N PRO A 241 -71.70 50.97 9.95
CA PRO A 241 -73.05 50.75 10.47
C PRO A 241 -73.96 49.92 9.53
N ASP A 242 -73.71 49.93 8.21
CA ASP A 242 -74.58 49.31 7.19
C ASP A 242 -74.50 47.78 7.13
N ALA A 243 -73.72 47.13 8.01
CA ALA A 243 -73.44 45.69 7.95
C ALA A 243 -73.36 44.98 9.32
N PRO A 244 -74.40 45.07 10.18
CA PRO A 244 -74.47 44.30 11.42
C PRO A 244 -74.41 42.79 11.13
N GLY A 245 -73.69 42.04 11.97
CA GLY A 245 -73.59 40.58 11.87
C GLY A 245 -72.57 40.02 10.86
N LYS A 246 -71.80 40.85 10.16
CA LYS A 246 -70.59 40.39 9.44
C LYS A 246 -69.36 40.56 10.33
N GLY A 247 -68.77 39.45 10.76
CA GLY A 247 -67.54 39.49 11.56
C GLY A 247 -66.38 40.08 10.77
N TYR A 248 -65.68 41.03 11.39
CA TYR A 248 -64.51 41.70 10.80
C TYR A 248 -63.19 41.06 11.25
N SER A 249 -63.18 40.35 12.38
CA SER A 249 -62.05 39.54 12.82
C SER A 249 -61.99 38.17 12.12
N PRO A 250 -60.79 37.69 11.73
CA PRO A 250 -60.57 36.29 11.36
C PRO A 250 -60.77 35.29 12.52
N SER A 251 -60.71 35.76 13.77
CA SER A 251 -60.72 34.94 14.99
C SER A 251 -62.13 34.65 15.52
N TYR A 252 -63.11 35.51 15.21
CA TYR A 252 -64.47 35.42 15.77
C TYR A 252 -65.32 34.36 15.05
N VAL A 253 -65.12 33.08 15.39
CA VAL A 253 -65.82 31.93 14.79
C VAL A 253 -66.98 31.45 15.66
N SER A 254 -67.87 32.37 16.04
CA SER A 254 -69.15 32.05 16.70
C SER A 254 -70.26 31.74 15.69
N SER A 255 -71.28 31.00 16.11
CA SER A 255 -72.54 30.83 15.35
C SER A 255 -73.62 31.84 15.74
N GLU A 256 -73.35 32.71 16.72
CA GLU A 256 -74.24 33.77 17.17
C GLU A 256 -73.98 35.07 16.38
N PRO A 257 -74.90 36.06 16.38
CA PRO A 257 -74.66 37.34 15.73
C PRO A 257 -73.37 37.98 16.26
N TYR A 258 -72.52 38.48 15.35
CA TYR A 258 -71.26 39.14 15.71
C TYR A 258 -71.51 40.36 16.61
N ASP A 259 -71.12 40.24 17.88
CA ASP A 259 -71.09 41.31 18.86
C ASP A 259 -69.64 41.81 19.00
N PRO A 260 -69.31 43.03 18.53
CA PRO A 260 -67.95 43.54 18.61
C PRO A 260 -67.50 43.83 20.06
N LYS A 261 -68.41 43.84 21.05
CA LYS A 261 -68.04 43.91 22.48
C LYS A 261 -67.46 42.59 23.02
N GLN A 262 -67.61 41.50 22.29
CA GLN A 262 -67.07 40.18 22.60
C GLN A 262 -65.93 39.79 21.65
N ASP A 263 -65.51 40.69 20.75
CA ASP A 263 -64.41 40.44 19.82
C ASP A 263 -63.14 41.13 20.33
N ASP A 264 -62.30 40.34 21.00
CA ASP A 264 -61.00 40.72 21.57
C ASP A 264 -59.91 41.08 20.53
N SER A 265 -60.33 41.35 19.29
CA SER A 265 -59.45 41.60 18.15
C SER A 265 -58.98 43.05 18.07
N ILE A 266 -57.69 43.20 17.77
CA ILE A 266 -57.02 44.48 17.58
C ILE A 266 -56.71 44.67 16.10
N PHE A 267 -57.10 45.83 15.59
CA PHE A 267 -56.88 46.27 14.22
C PHE A 267 -55.95 47.49 14.22
N ILE A 268 -55.12 47.61 13.18
CA ILE A 268 -54.36 48.84 12.91
C ILE A 268 -54.96 49.55 11.70
N ASP A 269 -55.14 50.88 11.73
CA ASP A 269 -55.32 51.61 10.46
C ASP A 269 -53.98 51.64 9.73
N ARG A 270 -53.89 50.82 8.68
CA ARG A 270 -52.72 50.77 7.82
C ARG A 270 -52.44 52.12 7.14
N ASN A 271 -53.46 52.95 6.90
CA ASN A 271 -53.25 54.22 6.18
C ASN A 271 -52.54 55.28 7.03
N GLY A 272 -52.92 55.45 8.30
CA GLY A 272 -52.20 56.28 9.26
C GLY A 272 -50.81 55.73 9.57
N PHE A 273 -50.71 54.48 10.03
CA PHE A 273 -49.45 53.84 10.41
C PHE A 273 -48.38 53.94 9.31
N CYS A 274 -48.73 53.62 8.06
CA CYS A 274 -47.77 53.58 6.96
C CYS A 274 -47.26 54.96 6.50
N LYS A 275 -48.01 56.02 6.80
CA LYS A 275 -47.63 57.41 6.56
C LYS A 275 -46.73 57.94 7.68
N GLU A 276 -47.00 57.57 8.92
CA GLU A 276 -46.26 58.03 10.10
C GLU A 276 -44.94 57.28 10.29
N ALA A 277 -44.92 55.96 10.06
CA ALA A 277 -43.75 55.10 10.19
C ALA A 277 -42.58 55.49 9.27
N TYR A 278 -42.82 56.20 8.15
CA TYR A 278 -41.72 56.75 7.34
C TYR A 278 -41.17 58.06 7.92
N ASN A 279 -42.04 59.00 8.26
CA ASN A 279 -41.65 60.33 8.73
C ASN A 279 -40.95 60.28 10.09
N ALA A 280 -41.58 59.65 11.09
CA ALA A 280 -41.03 59.59 12.45
C ALA A 280 -39.75 58.71 12.55
N SER A 281 -39.49 57.85 11.55
CA SER A 281 -38.24 57.08 11.46
C SER A 281 -36.97 57.97 11.40
N HIS A 282 -37.11 59.25 11.07
CA HIS A 282 -35.99 60.17 10.88
C HIS A 282 -35.44 60.76 12.19
N ASP A 283 -36.32 60.98 13.18
CA ASP A 283 -36.01 61.75 14.39
C ASP A 283 -35.98 60.88 15.66
N ASP A 284 -36.87 59.89 15.76
CA ASP A 284 -37.02 59.02 16.95
C ASP A 284 -36.06 57.80 16.97
N CYS A 285 -35.36 57.53 15.87
CA CYS A 285 -34.56 56.32 15.67
C CYS A 285 -33.06 56.59 15.45
N SER A 286 -32.20 55.75 16.04
CA SER A 286 -30.82 55.61 15.57
C SER A 286 -30.79 55.08 14.13
N ALA A 287 -29.71 55.32 13.36
CA ALA A 287 -29.68 54.96 11.94
C ALA A 287 -29.84 53.44 11.66
N ALA A 288 -29.40 52.57 12.58
CA ALA A 288 -29.68 51.13 12.53
C ALA A 288 -31.15 50.81 12.87
N GLY A 289 -31.70 51.47 13.90
CA GLY A 289 -33.12 51.35 14.27
C GLY A 289 -34.06 51.80 13.16
N ARG A 290 -33.75 52.93 12.52
CA ARG A 290 -34.42 53.45 11.33
C ARG A 290 -34.39 52.44 10.19
N THR A 291 -33.23 51.84 9.94
CA THR A 291 -33.08 50.78 8.92
C THR A 291 -33.97 49.57 9.24
N SER A 292 -33.99 49.12 10.49
CA SER A 292 -34.86 48.03 10.96
C SER A 292 -36.35 48.36 10.83
N LEU A 293 -36.76 49.54 11.29
CA LEU A 293 -38.15 50.04 11.25
C LEU A 293 -38.66 50.16 9.81
N LEU A 294 -37.91 50.81 8.93
CA LEU A 294 -38.31 50.98 7.53
C LEU A 294 -38.37 49.65 6.77
N LEU A 295 -37.46 48.71 7.06
CA LEU A 295 -37.52 47.37 6.50
C LEU A 295 -38.79 46.61 6.92
N TRP A 296 -39.07 46.54 8.23
CA TRP A 296 -40.26 45.87 8.77
C TRP A 296 -41.57 46.54 8.33
N ALA A 297 -41.67 47.87 8.46
CA ALA A 297 -42.84 48.62 7.99
C ALA A 297 -43.09 48.44 6.49
N SER A 298 -42.04 48.26 5.66
CA SER A 298 -42.23 48.02 4.22
C SER A 298 -43.00 46.73 3.90
N ALA A 299 -42.92 45.71 4.75
CA ALA A 299 -43.68 44.47 4.61
C ALA A 299 -45.18 44.69 4.86
N ILE A 300 -45.52 45.47 5.89
CA ILE A 300 -46.90 45.83 6.25
C ILE A 300 -47.51 46.78 5.20
N CYS A 301 -46.72 47.75 4.74
CA CYS A 301 -47.23 48.93 4.04
C CYS A 301 -47.29 48.84 2.51
N HIS A 302 -46.49 47.97 1.88
CA HIS A 302 -46.27 47.99 0.42
C HIS A 302 -45.90 49.41 -0.07
N PRO A 303 -44.65 49.85 0.20
CA PRO A 303 -44.27 51.26 0.15
C PRO A 303 -44.49 51.88 -1.22
N SER A 304 -45.26 52.96 -1.20
CA SER A 304 -45.82 53.63 -2.38
C SER A 304 -45.94 55.12 -2.09
N GLY A 305 -45.87 55.95 -3.14
CA GLY A 305 -45.82 57.42 -2.99
C GLY A 305 -47.03 58.03 -2.29
N THR A 306 -48.17 57.31 -2.26
CA THR A 306 -49.37 57.67 -1.49
C THR A 306 -49.16 57.75 0.01
N TYR A 307 -48.14 57.06 0.56
CA TYR A 307 -47.75 57.13 1.97
C TYR A 307 -46.54 58.04 2.22
N GLY A 308 -46.06 58.79 1.21
CA GLY A 308 -44.91 59.68 1.33
C GLY A 308 -43.52 59.03 1.21
N TRP A 309 -43.44 57.71 1.03
CA TRP A 309 -42.18 56.99 0.85
C TRP A 309 -41.56 57.35 -0.53
N PRO A 310 -40.29 57.79 -0.61
CA PRO A 310 -39.63 58.07 -1.88
C PRO A 310 -39.32 56.77 -2.64
N VAL A 311 -39.33 56.83 -3.97
CA VAL A 311 -39.19 55.66 -4.86
C VAL A 311 -37.92 54.85 -4.59
N ASN A 312 -36.85 55.50 -4.15
CA ASN A 312 -35.55 54.90 -3.86
C ASN A 312 -35.22 54.80 -2.35
N TRP A 313 -36.23 54.75 -1.47
CA TRP A 313 -36.03 54.70 0.00
C TRP A 313 -35.03 53.63 0.48
N ARG A 314 -34.91 52.51 -0.24
CA ARG A 314 -33.94 51.43 0.06
C ARG A 314 -32.48 51.87 -0.01
N ASP A 315 -32.14 52.91 -0.77
CA ASP A 315 -30.78 53.42 -0.87
C ASP A 315 -30.32 54.12 0.42
N SER A 316 -31.26 54.52 1.30
CA SER A 316 -30.97 55.18 2.58
C SER A 316 -30.77 54.21 3.75
N LEU A 317 -30.79 52.90 3.50
CA LEU A 317 -30.73 51.86 4.53
C LEU A 317 -29.27 51.44 4.82
N LEU A 318 -28.87 51.45 6.09
CA LEU A 318 -27.56 51.00 6.54
C LEU A 318 -27.51 49.48 6.68
N ILE A 319 -27.40 48.79 5.54
CA ILE A 319 -27.35 47.33 5.42
C ILE A 319 -25.94 46.90 5.02
N TYR A 320 -25.45 45.79 5.59
CA TYR A 320 -24.18 45.17 5.14
C TYR A 320 -24.21 44.88 3.64
N ASN A 321 -23.25 45.45 2.91
CA ASN A 321 -23.18 45.39 1.45
C ASN A 321 -21.71 45.47 0.97
N ALA A 322 -21.48 45.72 -0.32
CA ALA A 322 -20.12 45.78 -0.87
C ALA A 322 -19.24 46.88 -0.23
N THR A 323 -19.85 48.01 0.17
CA THR A 323 -19.20 49.16 0.82
C THR A 323 -19.20 49.10 2.34
N LEU A 324 -20.25 48.55 2.96
CA LEU A 324 -20.40 48.45 4.41
C LEU A 324 -20.10 47.03 4.88
N VAL A 325 -18.94 46.80 5.49
CA VAL A 325 -18.46 45.48 5.91
C VAL A 325 -18.29 45.38 7.42
N ASN A 326 -18.53 44.20 7.99
CA ASN A 326 -18.41 43.98 9.44
C ASN A 326 -16.97 44.24 9.91
N SER A 327 -16.79 45.04 10.96
CA SER A 327 -15.47 45.46 11.45
C SER A 327 -14.57 44.28 11.82
N SER A 328 -15.15 43.15 12.27
CA SER A 328 -14.40 41.92 12.55
C SER A 328 -13.80 41.24 11.32
N THR A 329 -14.25 41.60 10.11
CA THR A 329 -13.69 41.09 8.84
C THR A 329 -12.52 41.93 8.31
N LEU A 330 -12.35 43.16 8.81
CA LEU A 330 -11.23 44.04 8.48
C LEU A 330 -10.10 43.89 9.51
N VAL A 331 -9.45 42.73 9.51
CA VAL A 331 -8.24 42.51 10.32
C VAL A 331 -7.04 43.19 9.62
N PRO A 332 -6.42 44.22 10.22
CA PRO A 332 -5.21 44.84 9.66
C PRO A 332 -3.98 43.94 9.87
N PRO A 333 -2.88 44.14 9.12
CA PRO A 333 -1.64 43.39 9.32
C PRO A 333 -1.10 43.54 10.76
N ILE A 334 -0.55 42.43 11.27
CA ILE A 334 -0.25 42.21 12.70
C ILE A 334 1.28 42.14 12.95
N SER A 335 2.13 42.43 11.96
CA SER A 335 3.58 42.22 12.06
C SER A 335 4.23 42.95 13.27
N PRO A 336 5.03 42.24 14.10
CA PRO A 336 5.57 42.78 15.35
C PRO A 336 6.82 43.64 15.12
N GLY A 337 6.63 44.90 14.71
CA GLY A 337 7.68 45.92 14.57
C GLY A 337 7.42 47.16 15.44
N PRO A 338 8.46 47.87 15.92
CA PRO A 338 8.29 48.99 16.85
C PRO A 338 7.63 50.25 16.24
N ASN A 339 7.41 50.29 14.92
CA ASN A 339 6.91 51.46 14.18
C ASN A 339 5.50 51.20 13.57
N HIS A 340 4.62 50.52 14.31
CA HIS A 340 3.33 50.01 13.83
C HIS A 340 2.41 51.04 13.14
N CYS A 341 2.15 50.86 11.84
CA CYS A 341 0.95 51.42 11.18
C CYS A 341 -0.37 50.89 11.77
N SER A 342 -0.35 49.70 12.38
CA SER A 342 -1.54 49.03 12.89
C SER A 342 -2.28 49.89 13.93
N GLY A 343 -1.59 50.73 14.70
CA GLY A 343 -2.23 51.70 15.60
C GLY A 343 -3.12 52.69 14.86
N THR A 344 -2.58 53.35 13.83
CA THR A 344 -3.30 54.37 13.05
C THR A 344 -4.41 53.78 12.19
N VAL A 345 -4.19 52.61 11.59
CA VAL A 345 -5.24 51.88 10.85
C VAL A 345 -6.39 51.48 11.80
N ASN A 346 -6.10 51.05 13.03
CA ASN A 346 -7.14 50.73 14.02
C ASN A 346 -7.89 51.97 14.56
N SER A 347 -7.29 53.17 14.56
CA SER A 347 -8.08 54.40 14.77
C SER A 347 -8.98 54.68 13.57
N THR A 348 -8.47 54.71 12.33
CA THR A 348 -9.30 55.02 11.16
C THR A 348 -10.43 54.01 10.95
N ILE A 349 -10.20 52.72 11.22
CA ILE A 349 -11.27 51.69 11.25
C ILE A 349 -12.35 52.05 12.27
N ARG A 350 -11.97 52.47 13.48
CA ARG A 350 -12.91 52.85 14.55
C ARG A 350 -13.67 54.13 14.21
N ASP A 351 -12.99 55.14 13.68
CA ASP A 351 -13.57 56.44 13.33
C ASP A 351 -14.55 56.31 12.14
N CYS A 352 -14.33 55.32 11.27
CA CYS A 352 -15.25 54.92 10.20
C CYS A 352 -16.20 53.76 10.56
N THR A 353 -16.30 53.38 11.84
CA THR A 353 -17.24 52.34 12.31
C THR A 353 -18.57 52.95 12.74
N PHE A 354 -19.68 52.36 12.29
CA PHE A 354 -21.03 52.65 12.80
C PHE A 354 -21.92 51.39 12.86
N SER A 355 -23.04 51.49 13.56
CA SER A 355 -24.01 50.39 13.68
C SER A 355 -24.80 50.20 12.38
N ALA A 356 -24.78 48.99 11.81
CA ALA A 356 -25.54 48.61 10.61
C ALA A 356 -26.34 47.32 10.82
N CYS A 357 -27.35 47.12 9.99
CA CYS A 357 -28.26 45.97 10.04
C CYS A 357 -27.76 44.79 9.19
N THR A 358 -27.71 43.61 9.81
CA THR A 358 -27.68 42.31 9.13
C THR A 358 -29.09 42.00 8.66
N VAL A 359 -29.30 41.89 7.35
CA VAL A 359 -30.62 41.66 6.78
C VAL A 359 -30.77 40.23 6.28
N SER A 360 -31.84 39.57 6.73
CA SER A 360 -32.34 38.31 6.17
C SER A 360 -33.82 38.49 5.88
N GLU A 361 -34.28 38.07 4.70
CA GLU A 361 -35.71 38.02 4.34
C GLU A 361 -36.47 39.38 4.47
N ASN A 362 -35.76 40.50 4.26
CA ASN A 362 -36.20 41.89 4.50
C ASN A 362 -36.41 42.29 5.97
N ASN A 363 -35.89 41.54 6.95
CA ASN A 363 -35.87 41.94 8.37
C ASN A 363 -34.42 42.14 8.87
N CYS A 364 -34.20 43.06 9.82
CA CYS A 364 -32.92 43.25 10.48
C CYS A 364 -32.77 42.22 11.62
N THR A 365 -32.07 41.11 11.33
CA THR A 365 -31.91 40.00 12.30
C THR A 365 -30.90 40.31 13.39
N GLY A 366 -29.96 41.22 13.15
CA GLY A 366 -29.02 41.70 14.15
C GLY A 366 -28.28 42.97 13.74
N VAL A 367 -28.12 43.89 14.70
CA VAL A 367 -27.30 45.09 14.57
C VAL A 367 -25.86 44.75 14.92
N GLY A 368 -24.89 45.23 14.13
CA GLY A 368 -23.47 45.07 14.42
C GLY A 368 -22.62 46.23 13.90
N ASN A 369 -21.36 46.24 14.28
CA ASN A 369 -20.40 47.26 13.84
C ASN A 369 -19.98 47.01 12.39
N ALA A 370 -20.35 47.94 11.51
CA ALA A 370 -19.89 48.01 10.13
C ALA A 370 -18.89 49.15 9.95
N VAL A 371 -17.90 48.94 9.10
CA VAL A 371 -16.98 49.97 8.62
C VAL A 371 -17.40 50.34 7.21
N ASP A 372 -17.57 51.64 6.94
CA ASP A 372 -17.68 52.11 5.57
C ASP A 372 -16.30 52.14 4.91
N LYS A 373 -16.16 51.35 3.84
CA LYS A 373 -14.95 51.35 3.01
C LYS A 373 -14.69 52.70 2.34
N ARG A 374 -15.70 53.52 2.03
CA ARG A 374 -15.43 54.85 1.44
C ARG A 374 -14.75 55.76 2.46
N CYS A 375 -15.33 55.92 3.65
CA CYS A 375 -14.73 56.60 4.78
C CYS A 375 -13.30 56.09 5.04
N LEU A 376 -13.11 54.77 5.17
CA LEU A 376 -11.81 54.16 5.43
C LEU A 376 -10.81 54.50 4.33
N CYS A 377 -11.13 54.20 3.07
CA CYS A 377 -10.19 54.34 1.95
C CYS A 377 -9.93 55.81 1.55
N GLN A 378 -10.86 56.73 1.79
CA GLN A 378 -10.62 58.18 1.66
C GLN A 378 -9.73 58.72 2.79
N SER A 379 -9.88 58.18 4.02
CA SER A 379 -9.11 58.61 5.19
C SER A 379 -7.69 58.03 5.25
N VAL A 380 -7.37 57.02 4.42
CA VAL A 380 -6.03 56.39 4.36
C VAL A 380 -5.04 57.25 3.55
N GLY A 381 -4.71 58.42 4.10
CA GLY A 381 -3.50 59.18 3.76
C GLY A 381 -2.26 58.69 4.54
N LEU A 382 -2.24 57.42 4.96
CA LEU A 382 -1.36 56.92 6.03
C LEU A 382 0.08 56.62 5.59
N LEU A 383 0.34 56.48 4.29
CA LEU A 383 1.65 56.08 3.76
C LEU A 383 2.78 57.06 4.11
N ASP A 384 2.48 58.35 4.23
CA ASP A 384 3.45 59.39 4.61
C ASP A 384 3.53 59.61 6.13
N GLN A 385 2.64 58.98 6.91
CA GLN A 385 2.55 59.15 8.37
C GLN A 385 3.20 58.00 9.15
N CYS A 386 3.45 56.85 8.50
CA CYS A 386 4.16 55.71 9.09
C CYS A 386 5.66 55.74 8.79
N ASN A 387 6.50 55.56 9.81
CA ASN A 387 7.92 55.25 9.63
C ASN A 387 8.15 53.72 9.47
N ALA A 388 7.40 53.10 8.55
CA ALA A 388 7.32 51.64 8.38
C ALA A 388 8.55 51.05 7.68
N THR A 389 8.91 49.82 8.03
CA THR A 389 9.90 49.05 7.26
C THR A 389 9.33 48.59 5.91
N ALA A 390 10.21 48.19 4.97
CA ALA A 390 9.79 47.78 3.64
C ALA A 390 8.83 46.57 3.62
N ILE A 391 8.91 45.67 4.62
CA ILE A 391 8.00 44.53 4.75
C ILE A 391 6.64 44.96 5.34
N GLU A 392 6.63 45.80 6.38
CA GLU A 392 5.38 46.37 6.93
C GLU A 392 4.63 47.20 5.88
N LYS A 393 5.36 47.96 5.04
CA LYS A 393 4.79 48.65 3.88
C LYS A 393 4.23 47.68 2.84
N THR A 394 4.94 46.60 2.53
CA THR A 394 4.47 45.55 1.60
C THR A 394 3.17 44.91 2.11
N GLU A 395 3.09 44.58 3.41
CA GLU A 395 1.87 44.06 4.04
C GLU A 395 0.71 45.06 3.95
N LEU A 396 0.97 46.34 4.23
CA LEU A 396 -0.03 47.40 4.20
C LEU A 396 -0.54 47.68 2.77
N ASP A 397 0.36 47.83 1.79
CA ASP A 397 -0.01 48.14 0.40
C ASP A 397 -0.84 46.99 -0.22
N LEU A 398 -0.50 45.73 0.05
CA LEU A 398 -1.30 44.56 -0.36
C LEU A 398 -2.69 44.56 0.31
N TRP A 399 -2.76 44.82 1.61
CA TRP A 399 -4.02 44.87 2.36
C TRP A 399 -4.91 46.03 1.90
N LEU A 400 -4.34 47.19 1.60
CA LEU A 400 -5.04 48.35 1.06
C LEU A 400 -5.54 48.11 -0.36
N ASN A 401 -4.74 47.49 -1.23
CA ASN A 401 -5.23 47.10 -2.55
C ASN A 401 -6.47 46.20 -2.42
N LYS A 402 -6.39 45.12 -1.64
CA LYS A 402 -7.51 44.19 -1.43
C LYS A 402 -8.75 44.85 -0.80
N THR A 403 -8.56 45.83 0.08
CA THR A 403 -9.66 46.46 0.83
C THR A 403 -10.33 47.61 0.07
N CYS A 404 -9.55 48.38 -0.71
CA CYS A 404 -9.97 49.63 -1.35
C CYS A 404 -10.10 49.57 -2.87
N HIS A 405 -9.58 48.54 -3.54
CA HIS A 405 -9.68 48.39 -5.00
C HIS A 405 -11.15 48.35 -5.45
N GLY A 406 -11.53 49.30 -6.30
CA GLY A 406 -12.90 49.46 -6.81
C GLY A 406 -13.76 50.49 -6.06
N ILE A 407 -13.23 51.15 -5.01
CA ILE A 407 -13.85 52.36 -4.44
C ILE A 407 -13.55 53.55 -5.38
N PRO A 408 -14.56 54.25 -5.96
CA PRO A 408 -14.32 55.27 -6.99
C PRO A 408 -13.47 56.47 -6.52
N ASP A 409 -13.51 56.75 -5.22
CA ASP A 409 -12.91 57.93 -4.60
C ASP A 409 -11.54 57.63 -3.96
N PHE A 410 -11.01 56.41 -4.12
CA PHE A 410 -9.69 56.04 -3.61
C PHE A 410 -8.61 56.65 -4.52
N VAL A 411 -7.75 57.51 -3.96
CA VAL A 411 -6.66 58.21 -4.67
C VAL A 411 -5.66 57.23 -5.31
N GLY A 412 -5.65 55.98 -4.86
CA GLY A 412 -4.85 54.90 -5.40
C GLY A 412 -3.57 54.67 -4.60
N LEU A 413 -3.01 53.47 -4.75
CA LEU A 413 -1.62 53.23 -4.40
C LEU A 413 -0.72 53.92 -5.45
N PRO A 414 0.52 54.33 -5.10
CA PRO A 414 1.40 55.03 -6.03
C PRO A 414 1.59 54.29 -7.37
N ASN A 415 1.76 55.03 -8.46
CA ASN A 415 2.15 54.42 -9.74
C ASN A 415 3.40 53.54 -9.53
N ASN A 416 3.34 52.31 -10.03
CA ASN A 416 4.36 51.28 -9.83
C ASN A 416 4.60 50.83 -8.37
N TRP A 417 3.61 50.94 -7.47
CA TRP A 417 3.71 50.39 -6.11
C TRP A 417 4.11 48.90 -6.08
N GLU A 418 3.66 48.13 -7.07
CA GLU A 418 3.99 46.70 -7.24
C GLU A 418 5.52 46.44 -7.38
N ASP A 419 6.26 47.35 -8.03
CA ASP A 419 7.73 47.25 -8.15
C ASP A 419 8.45 47.41 -6.79
N GLY A 420 7.77 47.98 -5.80
CA GLY A 420 8.27 48.18 -4.43
C GLY A 420 8.01 47.01 -3.48
N LEU A 421 7.19 46.02 -3.87
CA LEU A 421 6.74 44.95 -2.99
C LEU A 421 7.85 43.94 -2.68
N MET A 422 8.09 43.71 -1.39
CA MET A 422 8.98 42.67 -0.87
C MET A 422 8.32 41.29 -0.86
N VAL A 423 7.66 40.90 -1.95
CA VAL A 423 6.99 39.59 -2.10
C VAL A 423 7.93 38.52 -2.64
N MET A 424 7.69 37.27 -2.22
CA MET A 424 8.42 36.12 -2.74
C MET A 424 8.10 35.92 -4.23
N ASN A 425 9.06 36.23 -5.11
CA ASN A 425 8.92 36.18 -6.57
C ASN A 425 10.18 35.58 -7.22
N ALA A 426 10.18 35.45 -8.56
CA ALA A 426 11.27 34.81 -9.31
C ALA A 426 12.66 35.46 -9.16
N SER A 427 12.76 36.68 -8.60
CA SER A 427 14.04 37.35 -8.28
C SER A 427 14.65 36.93 -6.94
N TYR A 428 13.89 36.18 -6.13
CA TYR A 428 14.26 35.75 -4.79
C TYR A 428 14.37 34.23 -4.72
N GLN A 429 15.14 33.73 -3.75
CA GLN A 429 15.32 32.31 -3.46
C GLN A 429 15.10 32.07 -1.96
N ASP A 430 14.31 31.05 -1.62
CA ASP A 430 14.02 30.67 -0.24
C ASP A 430 15.30 30.16 0.46
N GLN A 431 15.65 30.73 1.61
CA GLN A 431 16.85 30.35 2.36
C GLN A 431 16.76 28.93 2.96
N GLN A 432 15.56 28.43 3.30
CA GLN A 432 15.37 27.12 3.94
C GLN A 432 15.42 25.98 2.91
N ASN A 433 14.79 26.16 1.75
CA ASN A 433 14.80 25.16 0.68
C ASN A 433 16.04 25.23 -0.25
N PHE A 434 17.02 26.09 0.05
CA PHE A 434 18.21 26.25 -0.78
C PHE A 434 19.21 25.08 -0.62
N SER A 435 19.13 24.11 -1.53
CA SER A 435 20.04 22.95 -1.53
C SER A 435 21.43 23.25 -2.10
N TRP A 436 22.46 22.88 -1.35
CA TRP A 436 23.87 22.98 -1.74
C TRP A 436 24.38 21.66 -2.36
N PRO A 437 25.18 21.69 -3.44
CA PRO A 437 25.93 20.53 -3.90
C PRO A 437 26.85 20.00 -2.80
N SER A 438 26.93 18.67 -2.64
CA SER A 438 27.62 18.03 -1.50
C SER A 438 29.09 18.41 -1.32
N CYS A 439 29.75 18.89 -2.38
CA CYS A 439 31.14 19.33 -2.36
C CYS A 439 31.34 20.79 -1.90
N LEU A 440 30.28 21.60 -1.82
CA LEU A 440 30.32 22.95 -1.25
C LEU A 440 30.17 22.93 0.28
N ASN A 441 29.70 21.83 0.86
CA ASN A 441 29.62 21.63 2.32
C ASN A 441 31.00 21.47 3.01
N ALA A 442 32.10 21.60 2.26
CA ALA A 442 33.42 21.78 2.82
C ALA A 442 33.56 23.20 3.38
N HIS A 443 33.93 23.32 4.67
CA HIS A 443 33.87 24.56 5.46
C HIS A 443 34.31 25.83 4.70
N SER A 444 35.47 25.82 4.03
CA SER A 444 36.01 27.02 3.36
C SER A 444 35.15 27.60 2.24
N CYS A 445 34.35 26.78 1.54
CA CYS A 445 33.41 27.25 0.53
C CYS A 445 32.04 27.56 1.15
N PHE A 446 31.58 26.72 2.08
CA PHE A 446 30.32 26.91 2.79
C PHE A 446 30.27 28.25 3.51
N ASP A 447 31.32 28.62 4.25
CA ASP A 447 31.36 29.86 5.04
C ASP A 447 31.31 31.11 4.15
N VAL A 448 31.97 31.09 2.99
CA VAL A 448 31.94 32.19 2.00
C VAL A 448 30.56 32.32 1.35
N LEU A 449 29.96 31.21 0.93
CA LEU A 449 28.66 31.23 0.26
C LEU A 449 27.51 31.50 1.25
N SER A 450 27.54 30.93 2.45
CA SER A 450 26.58 31.21 3.53
C SER A 450 26.69 32.65 4.02
N GLY A 451 27.91 33.17 4.22
CA GLY A 451 28.14 34.59 4.53
C GLY A 451 27.73 35.55 3.41
N THR A 452 27.67 35.08 2.16
CA THR A 452 27.11 35.83 1.02
C THR A 452 25.59 35.74 1.00
N GLN A 453 25.02 34.56 1.24
CA GLN A 453 23.57 34.34 1.37
C GLN A 453 22.98 35.26 2.44
N GLN A 454 23.53 35.22 3.67
CA GLN A 454 23.08 36.04 4.81
C GLN A 454 23.12 37.55 4.52
N LYS A 455 24.12 38.04 3.77
CA LYS A 455 24.21 39.46 3.36
C LYS A 455 23.19 39.86 2.29
N CYS A 456 22.61 38.88 1.60
CA CYS A 456 21.61 39.06 0.56
C CYS A 456 20.20 38.64 0.98
N SER A 457 20.05 38.06 2.18
CA SER A 457 18.78 37.68 2.80
C SER A 457 17.99 38.89 3.28
N MET A 458 16.67 38.81 3.16
CA MET A 458 15.69 39.76 3.70
C MET A 458 14.39 39.02 4.04
N SER A 459 13.60 39.59 4.96
CA SER A 459 12.25 39.10 5.20
C SER A 459 11.36 39.47 4.00
N LEU A 460 10.75 38.46 3.39
CA LEU A 460 9.84 38.58 2.26
C LEU A 460 8.44 38.14 2.67
N CYS A 461 7.45 38.69 1.98
CA CYS A 461 6.05 38.36 2.13
C CYS A 461 5.70 37.12 1.30
N ASP A 462 5.13 36.10 1.95
CA ASP A 462 4.58 34.91 1.28
C ASP A 462 3.07 35.07 1.07
N LEU A 463 2.63 35.02 -0.18
CA LEU A 463 1.28 35.43 -0.59
C LEU A 463 0.28 34.29 -0.46
N ASP A 464 -0.84 34.54 0.24
CA ASP A 464 -1.99 33.64 0.28
C ASP A 464 -2.52 33.37 -1.15
N PRO A 465 -2.45 32.13 -1.68
CA PRO A 465 -2.93 31.79 -3.03
C PRO A 465 -4.44 32.07 -3.23
N SER A 466 -5.19 32.12 -2.13
CA SER A 466 -6.64 32.36 -2.09
C SER A 466 -6.99 33.84 -2.09
N GLY A 467 -6.04 34.72 -1.74
CA GLY A 467 -6.40 36.02 -1.20
C GLY A 467 -5.39 37.15 -1.36
N GLY A 468 -4.20 36.94 -1.92
CA GLY A 468 -3.24 38.00 -2.26
C GLY A 468 -2.66 38.80 -1.08
N ASN A 469 -2.98 38.40 0.15
CA ASN A 469 -2.46 39.00 1.38
C ASN A 469 -1.14 38.33 1.77
N CYS A 470 -0.35 39.02 2.60
CA CYS A 470 0.72 38.37 3.34
C CYS A 470 0.15 37.32 4.30
N SER A 471 0.53 36.06 4.10
CA SER A 471 0.13 34.92 4.94
C SER A 471 1.18 34.61 6.02
N SER A 472 2.46 34.79 5.66
CA SER A 472 3.60 34.66 6.56
C SER A 472 4.79 35.47 6.03
N THR A 473 5.78 35.72 6.89
CA THR A 473 7.08 36.25 6.47
C THR A 473 8.09 35.11 6.35
N THR A 474 8.69 34.95 5.17
CA THR A 474 9.75 33.98 4.90
C THR A 474 11.08 34.70 4.73
N VAL A 475 12.20 34.05 5.04
CA VAL A 475 13.53 34.62 4.78
C VAL A 475 14.00 34.14 3.41
N GLY A 476 13.98 35.03 2.44
CA GLY A 476 14.52 34.78 1.10
C GLY A 476 15.68 35.70 0.79
N PHE A 477 16.57 35.29 -0.12
CA PHE A 477 17.70 36.10 -0.55
C PHE A 477 17.58 36.52 -2.01
N LYS A 478 18.03 37.73 -2.32
CA LYS A 478 17.92 38.30 -3.68
C LYS A 478 18.95 37.63 -4.59
N ALA A 479 18.49 36.92 -5.63
CA ALA A 479 19.35 36.14 -6.51
C ALA A 479 20.43 37.01 -7.17
N SER A 480 20.08 38.23 -7.60
CA SER A 480 21.03 39.19 -8.20
C SER A 480 22.02 39.81 -7.20
N CYS A 481 21.76 39.75 -5.90
CA CYS A 481 22.75 40.08 -4.87
C CYS A 481 23.72 38.89 -4.68
N PHE A 482 23.17 37.69 -4.50
CA PHE A 482 23.95 36.48 -4.20
C PHE A 482 24.84 36.03 -5.35
N CYS A 483 24.34 36.04 -6.58
CA CYS A 483 25.08 35.53 -7.74
C CYS A 483 26.19 36.48 -8.22
N ARG A 484 26.07 37.79 -8.00
CA ARG A 484 27.02 38.80 -8.50
C ARG A 484 28.48 38.60 -8.03
N PRO A 485 28.77 38.21 -6.76
CA PRO A 485 30.12 37.81 -6.34
C PRO A 485 30.46 36.33 -6.58
N VAL A 486 29.52 35.52 -7.09
CA VAL A 486 29.72 34.06 -7.29
C VAL A 486 30.25 33.80 -8.70
N THR A 487 31.52 33.43 -8.80
CA THR A 487 32.17 32.97 -10.03
C THR A 487 32.86 31.63 -9.81
N TYR A 488 32.91 30.82 -10.87
CA TYR A 488 33.52 29.50 -10.85
C TYR A 488 35.03 29.55 -10.52
N GLU A 489 35.72 30.62 -10.92
CA GLU A 489 37.18 30.74 -10.78
C GLU A 489 37.60 31.31 -9.42
N THR A 490 36.79 32.15 -8.77
CA THR A 490 37.19 32.87 -7.54
C THR A 490 36.52 32.39 -6.26
N THR A 491 35.27 31.91 -6.31
CA THR A 491 34.48 31.76 -5.08
C THR A 491 34.76 30.46 -4.32
N CYS A 492 35.01 29.35 -5.03
CA CYS A 492 35.27 28.04 -4.40
C CYS A 492 36.33 27.19 -5.16
N THR A 493 37.38 27.82 -5.70
CA THR A 493 38.37 27.24 -6.63
C THR A 493 39.06 25.94 -6.18
N GLU A 494 39.20 25.73 -4.87
CA GLU A 494 39.80 24.54 -4.25
C GLU A 494 38.80 23.40 -3.99
N ASN A 495 37.49 23.63 -4.13
CA ASN A 495 36.46 22.65 -3.77
C ASN A 495 35.89 21.95 -5.02
N CYS A 496 35.14 20.86 -4.80
CA CYS A 496 34.57 20.05 -5.90
C CYS A 496 35.60 19.44 -6.88
N LYS A 497 36.76 19.00 -6.38
CA LYS A 497 37.88 18.47 -7.22
C LYS A 497 37.57 17.17 -7.96
N LEU A 498 36.48 16.45 -7.64
CA LEU A 498 36.07 15.28 -8.42
C LEU A 498 35.24 15.68 -9.65
N SER A 499 35.41 14.94 -10.75
CA SER A 499 34.76 15.24 -12.04
C SER A 499 33.22 15.31 -11.97
N TRP A 500 32.57 14.61 -11.03
CA TRP A 500 31.11 14.67 -10.81
C TRP A 500 30.70 15.77 -9.82
N GLU A 501 31.62 16.20 -8.97
CA GLU A 501 31.42 17.32 -8.06
C GLU A 501 31.49 18.63 -8.85
N ARG A 502 32.49 18.78 -9.73
CA ARG A 502 32.53 19.89 -10.71
C ARG A 502 31.30 19.88 -11.61
N GLU A 503 30.88 18.73 -12.13
CA GLU A 503 29.66 18.61 -12.93
C GLU A 503 28.41 19.10 -12.15
N GLY A 504 28.26 18.68 -10.89
CA GLY A 504 27.17 19.12 -10.02
C GLY A 504 27.23 20.61 -9.67
N TYR A 505 28.42 21.12 -9.37
CA TYR A 505 28.67 22.54 -9.07
C TYR A 505 28.34 23.44 -10.28
N LEU A 506 28.83 23.10 -11.47
CA LEU A 506 28.53 23.84 -12.71
C LEU A 506 27.03 23.81 -13.06
N ARG A 507 26.37 22.66 -12.91
CA ARG A 507 24.91 22.54 -13.11
C ARG A 507 24.16 23.43 -12.11
N TRP A 508 24.54 23.42 -10.84
CA TRP A 508 23.96 24.24 -9.77
C TRP A 508 24.16 25.74 -10.03
N MET A 509 25.40 26.17 -10.33
CA MET A 509 25.70 27.57 -10.69
C MET A 509 24.83 28.03 -11.87
N ASN A 510 24.72 27.20 -12.90
CA ASN A 510 23.88 27.51 -14.06
C ASN A 510 22.38 27.59 -13.68
N SER A 511 21.83 26.65 -12.90
CA SER A 511 20.42 26.70 -12.49
C SER A 511 20.08 27.86 -11.55
N THR A 512 21.00 28.22 -10.64
CA THR A 512 20.77 29.25 -9.62
C THR A 512 21.04 30.66 -10.15
N CYS A 513 22.06 30.83 -11.00
CA CYS A 513 22.56 32.16 -11.37
C CYS A 513 22.43 32.51 -12.84
N SER A 514 22.27 31.55 -13.77
CA SER A 514 22.00 31.90 -15.18
C SER A 514 20.67 32.66 -15.41
N PRO A 515 19.63 32.57 -14.54
CA PRO A 515 18.46 33.45 -14.62
C PRO A 515 18.75 34.92 -14.25
N VAL A 516 19.89 35.23 -13.63
CA VAL A 516 20.24 36.60 -13.21
C VAL A 516 20.77 37.39 -14.41
N ALA A 517 20.02 38.41 -14.83
CA ALA A 517 20.43 39.31 -15.89
C ALA A 517 21.80 39.97 -15.59
N GLY A 518 22.74 39.82 -16.52
CA GLY A 518 24.09 40.38 -16.41
C GLY A 518 25.08 39.57 -15.56
N TRP A 519 24.74 38.34 -15.14
CA TRP A 519 25.70 37.44 -14.50
C TRP A 519 26.51 36.63 -15.53
N ASP A 520 27.84 36.66 -15.40
CA ASP A 520 28.81 36.00 -16.29
C ASP A 520 29.80 35.07 -15.54
N GLY A 521 29.47 34.67 -14.30
CA GLY A 521 30.33 33.88 -13.42
C GLY A 521 30.66 32.44 -13.87
N LEU A 522 30.24 32.02 -15.07
CA LEU A 522 30.62 30.76 -15.72
C LEU A 522 31.51 31.03 -16.95
N PRO A 523 32.67 30.35 -17.09
CA PRO A 523 33.52 30.47 -18.26
C PRO A 523 32.76 30.19 -19.57
N ARG A 524 33.10 30.88 -20.67
CA ARG A 524 32.43 30.74 -21.99
C ARG A 524 32.41 29.30 -22.54
N ASN A 525 33.28 28.43 -22.02
CA ASN A 525 33.42 27.01 -22.35
C ASN A 525 32.95 26.07 -21.23
N TRP A 526 32.18 26.52 -20.23
CA TRP A 526 31.79 25.73 -19.05
C TRP A 526 31.09 24.40 -19.40
N THR A 527 30.37 24.34 -20.52
CA THR A 527 29.75 23.11 -21.02
C THR A 527 30.77 22.02 -21.36
N LYS A 528 32.02 22.37 -21.71
CA LYS A 528 33.12 21.41 -21.84
C LYS A 528 33.59 20.88 -20.48
N LEU A 529 33.54 21.70 -19.43
CA LEU A 529 33.94 21.34 -18.06
C LEU A 529 32.94 20.40 -17.37
N LEU A 530 31.70 20.28 -17.87
CA LEU A 530 30.74 19.25 -17.45
C LEU A 530 31.23 17.82 -17.71
N TYR A 531 32.09 17.64 -18.72
CA TYR A 531 32.66 16.34 -19.05
C TYR A 531 33.94 16.08 -18.25
N VAL A 532 34.34 14.80 -18.20
CA VAL A 532 35.64 14.39 -17.67
C VAL A 532 36.73 14.91 -18.61
N GLN A 533 37.68 15.68 -18.09
CA GLN A 533 38.80 16.22 -18.86
C GLN A 533 39.89 15.16 -19.04
N ASN A 534 40.76 15.32 -20.04
CA ASN A 534 41.81 14.33 -20.32
C ASN A 534 42.85 14.22 -19.19
N ASP A 535 43.09 15.30 -18.46
CA ASP A 535 43.97 15.31 -17.29
C ASP A 535 43.39 14.53 -16.10
N GLU A 536 42.06 14.39 -16.01
CA GLU A 536 41.36 13.59 -14.98
C GLU A 536 41.29 12.08 -15.29
N LEU A 537 41.76 11.65 -16.47
CA LEU A 537 41.70 10.24 -16.87
C LEU A 537 42.76 9.34 -16.22
N LEU A 538 43.72 9.93 -15.52
CA LEU A 538 44.84 9.23 -14.89
C LEU A 538 44.83 9.46 -13.36
N PRO A 539 45.10 8.42 -12.54
CA PRO A 539 44.93 8.48 -11.09
C PRO A 539 46.14 9.05 -10.32
N TRP A 540 47.18 9.52 -11.03
CA TRP A 540 48.42 10.07 -10.49
C TRP A 540 48.64 11.50 -11.01
N SER A 541 49.26 12.35 -10.21
CA SER A 541 49.51 13.76 -10.54
C SER A 541 50.75 13.98 -11.40
N TRP A 542 51.71 13.04 -11.40
CA TRP A 542 52.90 13.12 -12.25
C TRP A 542 52.55 12.81 -13.72
N ARG A 543 53.18 13.54 -14.65
CA ARG A 543 53.08 13.30 -16.10
C ARG A 543 54.47 13.25 -16.70
N ILE A 544 54.66 12.53 -17.80
CA ILE A 544 55.92 12.56 -18.55
C ILE A 544 55.89 13.76 -19.49
N GLN A 545 55.95 14.96 -18.92
CA GLN A 545 56.04 16.20 -19.69
C GLN A 545 57.43 16.35 -20.31
N ILE A 546 57.46 16.69 -21.60
CA ILE A 546 58.65 17.26 -22.24
C ILE A 546 58.70 18.72 -21.81
N ALA A 547 59.65 19.08 -20.94
CA ALA A 547 59.85 20.47 -20.57
C ALA A 547 60.21 21.30 -21.82
N PRO A 548 59.46 22.37 -22.15
CA PRO A 548 59.77 23.22 -23.31
C PRO A 548 61.10 23.93 -23.08
N ASP A 549 61.99 23.86 -24.06
CA ASP A 549 63.36 24.36 -23.91
C ASP A 549 63.38 25.88 -23.74
N LYS A 550 64.08 26.34 -22.70
CA LYS A 550 63.88 27.67 -22.11
C LYS A 550 64.53 28.83 -22.88
N SER A 551 64.89 28.61 -24.14
CA SER A 551 65.82 29.44 -24.91
C SER A 551 65.48 29.61 -26.40
N PHE A 552 64.28 29.23 -26.87
CA PHE A 552 63.86 29.50 -28.26
C PHE A 552 63.39 30.95 -28.47
N ASN A 553 64.28 31.89 -28.14
CA ASN A 553 64.08 33.34 -28.26
C ASN A 553 64.93 33.93 -29.40
N THR A 554 65.04 33.19 -30.51
CA THR A 554 65.89 33.54 -31.66
C THR A 554 65.20 33.21 -32.99
N THR A 555 65.32 34.11 -33.97
CA THR A 555 64.59 34.11 -35.25
C THR A 555 65.14 33.12 -36.30
N SER A 556 65.59 31.93 -35.88
CA SER A 556 66.21 30.95 -36.77
C SER A 556 65.17 30.13 -37.55
N THR A 557 65.08 30.34 -38.86
CA THR A 557 64.26 29.56 -39.80
C THR A 557 64.83 28.16 -40.12
N GLY A 558 65.44 27.51 -39.11
CA GLY A 558 65.89 26.12 -39.17
C GLY A 558 64.82 25.21 -38.55
N SER A 559 64.11 24.46 -39.38
CA SER A 559 63.07 23.53 -38.91
C SER A 559 63.69 22.20 -38.45
N ASP A 560 64.25 22.18 -37.24
CA ASP A 560 64.44 20.91 -36.54
C ASP A 560 63.07 20.24 -36.36
N PRO A 561 62.90 18.95 -36.74
CA PRO A 561 61.61 18.30 -36.69
C PRO A 561 61.15 18.15 -35.23
N PRO A 562 59.86 18.41 -34.92
CA PRO A 562 59.34 18.24 -33.56
C PRO A 562 59.58 16.79 -33.10
N GLN A 563 60.12 16.63 -31.89
CA GLN A 563 60.61 15.35 -31.40
C GLN A 563 59.44 14.35 -31.19
N GLU A 564 59.14 13.56 -32.23
CA GLU A 564 57.99 12.66 -32.24
C GLU A 564 58.05 11.60 -31.13
N CYS A 565 56.93 11.44 -30.43
CA CYS A 565 56.76 10.39 -29.44
C CYS A 565 56.61 9.01 -30.09
N PRO A 566 57.26 7.95 -29.56
CA PRO A 566 57.15 6.62 -30.13
C PRO A 566 55.70 6.12 -30.02
N SER A 567 55.11 5.75 -31.16
CA SER A 567 53.69 5.41 -31.24
C SER A 567 53.26 4.36 -30.20
N THR A 568 52.00 4.41 -29.77
CA THR A 568 51.41 3.46 -28.81
C THR A 568 51.64 2.00 -29.25
N VAL A 569 51.61 1.74 -30.56
CA VAL A 569 51.91 0.42 -31.13
C VAL A 569 53.37 0.03 -30.88
N SER A 570 54.33 0.93 -31.11
CA SER A 570 55.76 0.70 -30.82
C SER A 570 55.99 0.36 -29.34
N SER A 571 55.37 1.11 -28.43
CA SER A 571 55.41 0.85 -26.98
C SER A 571 54.89 -0.56 -26.61
N LEU A 572 53.77 -0.99 -27.19
CA LEU A 572 53.20 -2.32 -26.95
C LEU A 572 54.02 -3.44 -27.62
N VAL A 573 54.56 -3.20 -28.82
CA VAL A 573 55.45 -4.14 -29.53
C VAL A 573 56.75 -4.36 -28.76
N ALA A 574 57.31 -3.34 -28.13
CA ALA A 574 58.48 -3.50 -27.26
C ALA A 574 58.19 -4.43 -26.06
N PHE A 575 57.05 -4.27 -25.38
CA PHE A 575 56.64 -5.20 -24.31
C PHE A 575 56.41 -6.63 -24.83
N ALA A 576 55.84 -6.78 -26.04
CA ALA A 576 55.62 -8.08 -26.66
C ALA A 576 56.95 -8.77 -27.03
N ALA A 577 57.90 -8.04 -27.61
CA ALA A 577 59.22 -8.54 -27.99
C ALA A 577 60.05 -9.01 -26.78
N VAL A 578 60.05 -8.24 -25.67
CA VAL A 578 60.69 -8.66 -24.41
C VAL A 578 60.08 -9.95 -23.88
N ASN A 579 58.74 -10.07 -23.89
CA ASN A 579 58.06 -11.28 -23.46
C ASN A 579 58.35 -12.47 -24.39
N ALA A 580 58.37 -12.28 -25.72
CA ALA A 580 58.70 -13.32 -26.68
C ALA A 580 60.15 -13.83 -26.51
N ALA A 581 61.11 -12.92 -26.33
CA ALA A 581 62.48 -13.27 -26.00
C ALA A 581 62.55 -14.08 -24.69
N MET A 582 61.87 -13.64 -23.63
CA MET A 582 61.83 -14.38 -22.38
C MET A 582 61.18 -15.77 -22.53
N ALA A 583 60.13 -15.93 -23.33
CA ALA A 583 59.49 -17.22 -23.58
C ALA A 583 60.44 -18.23 -24.27
N LEU A 584 61.37 -17.75 -25.10
CA LEU A 584 62.40 -18.58 -25.75
C LEU A 584 63.59 -18.87 -24.85
N LEU A 585 64.05 -17.88 -24.07
CA LEU A 585 65.25 -17.99 -23.25
C LEU A 585 64.99 -18.73 -21.92
N VAL A 586 63.75 -18.71 -21.40
CA VAL A 586 63.36 -19.37 -20.13
C VAL A 586 63.53 -20.89 -20.17
N PRO A 587 63.05 -21.65 -21.19
CA PRO A 587 63.29 -23.09 -21.27
C PRO A 587 64.77 -23.46 -21.39
N ILE A 588 65.58 -22.61 -22.04
CA ILE A 588 67.01 -22.86 -22.28
C ILE A 588 67.82 -22.67 -20.98
N PHE A 589 67.74 -21.49 -20.37
CA PHE A 589 68.53 -21.17 -19.16
C PHE A 589 67.87 -21.65 -17.86
N GLY A 590 66.56 -21.88 -17.86
CA GLY A 590 65.89 -22.63 -16.79
C GLY A 590 66.25 -24.13 -16.79
N ARG A 591 66.88 -24.67 -17.83
CA ARG A 591 67.34 -26.05 -17.80
C ARG A 591 68.59 -26.19 -16.94
N ARG A 592 68.43 -26.78 -15.76
CA ARG A 592 69.49 -26.96 -14.76
C ARG A 592 70.75 -27.68 -15.27
N ASP A 593 70.64 -28.54 -16.30
CA ASP A 593 71.80 -29.16 -16.96
C ASP A 593 72.67 -28.13 -17.71
N VAL A 594 72.03 -27.18 -18.40
CA VAL A 594 72.69 -26.08 -19.12
C VAL A 594 73.41 -25.20 -18.11
N MET A 595 72.74 -24.83 -17.01
CA MET A 595 73.36 -24.02 -15.97
C MET A 595 74.46 -24.75 -15.20
N LYS A 596 74.38 -26.06 -14.99
CA LYS A 596 75.48 -26.87 -14.42
C LYS A 596 76.71 -26.88 -15.35
N LYS A 597 76.51 -26.83 -16.68
CA LYS A 597 77.61 -26.67 -17.66
C LYS A 597 78.16 -25.23 -17.66
N LEU A 598 77.29 -24.22 -17.61
CA LEU A 598 77.65 -22.80 -17.62
C LEU A 598 78.40 -22.34 -16.36
N THR A 599 78.06 -22.90 -15.20
CA THR A 599 78.62 -22.56 -13.88
C THR A 599 79.77 -23.49 -13.45
N PHE A 600 80.40 -24.18 -14.41
CA PHE A 600 81.53 -25.11 -14.15
C PHE A 600 81.26 -26.12 -13.02
N ARG A 601 80.02 -26.64 -12.96
CA ARG A 601 79.49 -27.56 -11.93
C ARG A 601 79.37 -27.01 -10.50
N GLN A 602 79.72 -25.75 -10.22
CA GLN A 602 79.60 -25.17 -8.88
C GLN A 602 78.13 -25.06 -8.43
N CYS A 603 77.23 -24.76 -9.37
CA CYS A 603 75.81 -24.61 -9.10
C CYS A 603 75.01 -25.85 -9.58
N GLY A 604 73.73 -25.96 -9.19
CA GLY A 604 72.78 -26.91 -9.79
C GLY A 604 72.70 -28.26 -9.08
N HIS A 605 72.75 -28.28 -7.75
CA HIS A 605 72.70 -29.52 -6.95
C HIS A 605 71.25 -29.98 -6.66
N ARG A 606 70.99 -31.30 -6.64
CA ARG A 606 69.61 -31.84 -6.54
C ARG A 606 69.10 -31.68 -5.11
N GLY A 607 67.97 -30.99 -4.94
CA GLY A 607 67.42 -30.68 -3.61
C GLY A 607 68.00 -29.43 -2.93
N SER A 608 68.74 -28.59 -3.67
CA SER A 608 69.16 -27.27 -3.23
C SER A 608 67.99 -26.45 -2.66
N ARG A 609 68.26 -25.64 -1.62
CA ARG A 609 67.31 -24.67 -1.07
C ARG A 609 67.53 -23.24 -1.58
N MET A 610 68.51 -23.03 -2.46
CA MET A 610 68.91 -21.70 -2.90
C MET A 610 67.86 -20.97 -3.76
N TRP A 611 66.79 -21.66 -4.19
CA TRP A 611 65.60 -21.01 -4.76
C TRP A 611 64.97 -19.95 -3.84
N LEU A 612 65.11 -20.10 -2.51
CA LEU A 612 64.71 -19.09 -1.53
C LEU A 612 65.54 -17.79 -1.60
N LEU A 613 66.76 -17.86 -2.15
CA LEU A 613 67.63 -16.71 -2.39
C LEU A 613 67.47 -16.17 -3.83
N THR A 614 67.28 -17.06 -4.82
CA THR A 614 67.21 -16.62 -6.23
C THR A 614 65.86 -16.07 -6.66
N GLY A 615 64.76 -16.38 -5.96
CA GLY A 615 63.51 -15.63 -6.10
C GLY A 615 63.73 -14.14 -5.78
N PRO A 616 64.16 -13.77 -4.56
CA PRO A 616 64.53 -12.40 -4.23
C PRO A 616 65.60 -11.78 -5.15
N ALA A 617 66.63 -12.52 -5.56
CA ALA A 617 67.63 -12.00 -6.50
C ALA A 617 67.03 -11.64 -7.87
N ALA A 618 66.09 -12.45 -8.38
CA ALA A 618 65.36 -12.14 -9.61
C ALA A 618 64.43 -10.92 -9.46
N VAL A 619 63.81 -10.72 -8.28
CA VAL A 619 63.08 -9.47 -7.97
C VAL A 619 64.03 -8.27 -8.02
N ILE A 620 65.18 -8.35 -7.36
CA ILE A 620 66.18 -7.27 -7.33
C ILE A 620 66.63 -6.92 -8.75
N LEU A 621 66.91 -7.92 -9.60
CA LEU A 621 67.25 -7.70 -11.01
C LEU A 621 66.11 -7.06 -11.80
N HIS A 622 64.87 -7.50 -11.64
CA HIS A 622 63.71 -6.88 -12.29
C HIS A 622 63.48 -5.42 -11.83
N VAL A 623 63.67 -5.13 -10.54
CA VAL A 623 63.55 -3.76 -10.00
C VAL A 623 64.72 -2.89 -10.48
N ALA A 624 65.96 -3.38 -10.44
CA ALA A 624 67.12 -2.67 -10.98
C ALA A 624 66.97 -2.36 -12.48
N SER A 625 66.41 -3.30 -13.25
CA SER A 625 66.08 -3.11 -14.66
C SER A 625 65.04 -2.01 -14.89
N ASN A 626 64.03 -1.91 -14.01
CA ASN A 626 63.11 -0.77 -14.01
C ASN A 626 63.83 0.55 -13.64
N VAL A 627 64.71 0.54 -12.63
CA VAL A 627 65.47 1.73 -12.17
C VAL A 627 66.37 2.27 -13.30
N VAL A 628 67.11 1.41 -13.98
CA VAL A 628 67.96 1.79 -15.12
C VAL A 628 67.12 2.41 -16.24
N GLY A 629 66.00 1.79 -16.63
CA GLY A 629 65.11 2.36 -17.64
C GLY A 629 64.51 3.72 -17.22
N ALA A 630 64.14 3.89 -15.95
CA ALA A 630 63.57 5.13 -15.43
C ALA A 630 64.62 6.25 -15.36
N TYR A 631 65.88 5.90 -15.11
CA TYR A 631 67.01 6.82 -15.21
C TYR A 631 67.33 7.19 -16.67
N ILE A 632 67.22 6.27 -17.63
CA ILE A 632 67.35 6.56 -19.07
C ILE A 632 66.28 7.57 -19.54
N ILE A 633 65.05 7.46 -19.02
CA ILE A 633 64.00 8.46 -19.26
C ILE A 633 64.39 9.80 -18.62
N LYS A 634 64.63 9.85 -17.30
CA LYS A 634 64.94 11.11 -16.59
C LYS A 634 66.19 11.85 -17.10
N SER A 635 67.16 11.12 -17.66
CA SER A 635 68.40 11.68 -18.25
C SER A 635 68.28 12.09 -19.72
N THR A 636 67.11 11.91 -20.35
CA THR A 636 66.85 12.47 -21.69
C THR A 636 66.42 13.95 -21.56
N PRO A 637 66.94 14.87 -22.41
CA PRO A 637 66.52 16.28 -22.41
C PRO A 637 65.00 16.44 -22.48
N GLY A 638 64.45 17.37 -21.70
CA GLY A 638 63.01 17.54 -21.48
C GLY A 638 62.43 16.75 -20.29
N TYR A 639 62.98 15.58 -19.94
CA TYR A 639 62.36 14.61 -19.01
C TYR A 639 62.81 14.73 -17.54
N GLY A 640 63.57 15.77 -17.19
CA GLY A 640 64.21 15.91 -15.88
C GLY A 640 63.24 15.90 -14.67
N GLY A 641 61.98 16.28 -14.87
CA GLY A 641 60.94 16.29 -13.83
C GLY A 641 60.42 14.91 -13.40
N VAL A 642 60.67 13.83 -14.16
CA VAL A 642 60.07 12.51 -13.91
C VAL A 642 60.52 11.93 -12.56
N ASN A 643 59.55 11.40 -11.78
CA ASN A 643 59.81 10.68 -10.53
C ASN A 643 60.21 9.23 -10.82
N VAL A 644 61.46 8.88 -10.50
CA VAL A 644 62.03 7.54 -10.73
C VAL A 644 61.29 6.48 -9.92
N GLY A 645 60.95 6.75 -8.65
CA GLY A 645 60.34 5.75 -7.76
C GLY A 645 58.94 5.34 -8.22
N GLU A 646 58.13 6.32 -8.61
CA GLU A 646 56.78 6.11 -9.15
C GLU A 646 56.82 5.34 -10.47
N LEU A 647 57.68 5.73 -11.42
CA LEU A 647 57.85 5.03 -12.69
C LEU A 647 58.35 3.59 -12.51
N VAL A 648 59.25 3.34 -11.54
CA VAL A 648 59.77 1.99 -11.22
C VAL A 648 58.67 1.07 -10.69
N LEU A 649 57.81 1.58 -9.80
CA LEU A 649 56.68 0.84 -9.25
C LEU A 649 55.54 0.67 -10.28
N LEU A 650 55.29 1.69 -11.12
CA LEU A 650 54.37 1.58 -12.25
C LEU A 650 54.80 0.45 -13.18
N TRP A 651 56.09 0.40 -13.53
CA TRP A 651 56.66 -0.68 -14.33
C TRP A 651 56.76 -2.04 -13.62
N CYS A 652 56.39 -2.16 -12.34
CA CYS A 652 56.18 -3.47 -11.72
C CYS A 652 54.85 -4.13 -12.18
N THR A 653 53.86 -3.35 -12.61
CA THR A 653 52.57 -3.84 -13.12
C THR A 653 52.64 -4.52 -14.50
N ARG A 654 53.79 -4.43 -15.19
CA ARG A 654 53.91 -4.88 -16.59
C ARG A 654 53.65 -6.39 -16.74
N PRO A 655 52.92 -6.82 -17.78
CA PRO A 655 52.64 -8.23 -18.02
C PRO A 655 53.93 -8.99 -18.32
N ARG A 656 54.21 -10.03 -17.52
CA ARG A 656 55.38 -10.92 -17.65
C ARG A 656 54.92 -12.32 -17.97
N ILE A 657 55.56 -12.95 -18.96
CA ILE A 657 55.28 -14.34 -19.34
C ILE A 657 56.08 -15.36 -18.49
N SER A 658 56.92 -14.88 -17.56
CA SER A 658 57.80 -15.69 -16.70
C SER A 658 57.09 -16.82 -15.95
N TRP A 659 55.81 -16.64 -15.59
CA TRP A 659 54.99 -17.67 -14.94
C TRP A 659 54.81 -18.95 -15.79
N MET A 660 55.04 -18.92 -17.12
CA MET A 660 54.90 -20.11 -17.97
C MET A 660 55.80 -21.27 -17.56
N ILE A 661 56.92 -21.04 -16.86
CA ILE A 661 57.76 -22.13 -16.35
C ILE A 661 57.02 -23.02 -15.32
N ILE A 662 55.96 -22.50 -14.67
CA ILE A 662 55.07 -23.26 -13.78
C ILE A 662 54.32 -24.35 -14.56
N ALA A 663 54.04 -24.13 -15.85
CA ALA A 663 53.41 -25.12 -16.74
C ALA A 663 54.33 -26.30 -17.09
N LEU A 664 55.64 -26.20 -16.83
CA LEU A 664 56.56 -27.33 -16.95
C LEU A 664 56.58 -28.23 -15.70
N ILE A 665 56.13 -27.74 -14.54
CA ILE A 665 56.06 -28.53 -13.30
C ILE A 665 55.18 -29.78 -13.47
N PRO A 666 53.94 -29.72 -13.99
CA PRO A 666 53.12 -30.91 -14.22
C PRO A 666 53.77 -31.99 -15.07
N TRP A 667 54.67 -31.63 -16.00
CA TRP A 667 55.24 -32.55 -16.98
C TRP A 667 56.57 -33.17 -16.53
N GLN A 668 57.37 -32.47 -15.73
CA GLN A 668 58.70 -32.94 -15.28
C GLN A 668 58.95 -32.81 -13.75
N ALA A 669 57.87 -32.86 -12.95
CA ALA A 669 57.97 -32.91 -11.48
C ALA A 669 58.74 -34.13 -10.96
N GLU A 670 58.73 -35.24 -11.70
CA GLU A 670 59.29 -36.53 -11.26
C GLU A 670 60.83 -36.51 -11.26
N ASP A 671 61.48 -35.88 -12.24
CA ASP A 671 62.93 -35.62 -12.21
C ASP A 671 63.32 -34.39 -11.37
N ALA A 672 62.38 -33.47 -11.16
CA ALA A 672 62.58 -32.18 -10.49
C ALA A 672 63.65 -31.28 -11.13
N ILE A 673 63.86 -31.39 -12.45
CA ILE A 673 64.86 -30.61 -13.22
C ILE A 673 64.58 -29.10 -13.10
N TYR A 674 63.34 -28.68 -13.35
CA TYR A 674 62.91 -27.27 -13.34
C TYR A 674 62.36 -26.79 -11.98
N PHE A 675 62.39 -27.62 -10.93
CA PHE A 675 61.70 -27.32 -9.67
C PHE A 675 62.29 -26.11 -8.92
N SER A 676 63.62 -25.95 -8.90
CA SER A 676 64.28 -24.78 -8.30
C SER A 676 63.79 -23.50 -9.01
N VAL A 677 63.96 -23.47 -10.33
CA VAL A 677 63.64 -22.33 -11.20
C VAL A 677 62.18 -21.93 -11.07
N ALA A 678 61.25 -22.90 -11.22
CA ALA A 678 59.84 -22.59 -11.17
C ALA A 678 59.38 -22.15 -9.77
N SER A 679 60.06 -22.58 -8.71
CA SER A 679 59.85 -22.06 -7.35
C SER A 679 60.37 -20.63 -7.19
N SER A 680 61.59 -20.34 -7.67
CA SER A 680 62.18 -18.99 -7.66
C SER A 680 61.37 -18.00 -8.50
N THR A 681 60.97 -18.38 -9.71
CA THR A 681 60.19 -17.54 -10.61
C THR A 681 58.78 -17.29 -10.06
N LEU A 682 58.12 -18.29 -9.47
CA LEU A 682 56.84 -18.10 -8.78
C LEU A 682 56.98 -17.17 -7.56
N LEU A 683 58.04 -17.33 -6.75
CA LEU A 683 58.30 -16.44 -5.61
C LEU A 683 58.58 -15.00 -6.07
N ALA A 684 59.39 -14.83 -7.11
CA ALA A 684 59.68 -13.52 -7.69
C ALA A 684 58.42 -12.87 -8.28
N GLU A 685 57.63 -13.61 -9.05
CA GLU A 685 56.37 -13.12 -9.63
C GLU A 685 55.39 -12.69 -8.54
N VAL A 686 55.22 -13.47 -7.46
CA VAL A 686 54.37 -13.06 -6.32
C VAL A 686 54.82 -11.73 -5.70
N ILE A 687 56.13 -11.52 -5.50
CA ILE A 687 56.65 -10.26 -4.95
C ILE A 687 56.45 -9.10 -5.94
N LEU A 688 56.67 -9.32 -7.23
CA LEU A 688 56.51 -8.30 -8.28
C LEU A 688 55.05 -7.93 -8.52
N GLN A 689 54.13 -8.90 -8.41
CA GLN A 689 52.69 -8.69 -8.43
C GLN A 689 52.22 -7.93 -7.18
N LEU A 690 52.82 -8.16 -5.99
CA LEU A 690 52.57 -7.36 -4.79
C LEU A 690 53.07 -5.90 -4.93
N LEU A 691 54.22 -5.67 -5.57
CA LEU A 691 54.69 -4.31 -5.88
C LEU A 691 53.79 -3.61 -6.92
N GLY A 692 53.32 -4.34 -7.93
CA GLY A 692 52.34 -3.85 -8.91
C GLY A 692 50.94 -3.62 -8.33
N ALA A 693 50.59 -4.29 -7.23
CA ALA A 693 49.29 -4.17 -6.57
C ALA A 693 48.97 -2.73 -6.16
N TYR A 694 49.99 -1.93 -5.82
CA TYR A 694 49.84 -0.52 -5.48
C TYR A 694 49.16 0.27 -6.61
N TYR A 695 49.70 0.25 -7.82
CA TYR A 695 49.12 1.00 -8.95
C TYR A 695 47.80 0.41 -9.45
N MET A 696 47.60 -0.90 -9.39
CA MET A 696 46.31 -1.52 -9.70
C MET A 696 45.22 -1.14 -8.69
N GLY A 697 45.57 -1.07 -7.40
CA GLY A 697 44.70 -0.61 -6.32
C GLY A 697 44.37 0.88 -6.44
N VAL A 698 45.38 1.72 -6.65
CA VAL A 698 45.22 3.17 -6.88
C VAL A 698 44.32 3.46 -8.07
N ALA A 699 44.55 2.84 -9.22
CA ALA A 699 43.70 3.02 -10.41
C ALA A 699 42.24 2.61 -10.13
N THR A 700 42.02 1.45 -9.50
CA THR A 700 40.66 0.96 -9.18
C THR A 700 39.95 1.86 -8.17
N ASN A 701 40.64 2.31 -7.12
CA ASN A 701 40.06 3.21 -6.12
C ASN A 701 39.76 4.60 -6.70
N TYR A 702 40.63 5.12 -7.56
CA TYR A 702 40.41 6.40 -8.23
C TYR A 702 39.17 6.33 -9.14
N ALA A 703 39.03 5.29 -9.96
CA ALA A 703 37.84 5.09 -10.79
C ALA A 703 36.55 4.90 -9.96
N ARG A 704 36.64 4.29 -8.77
CA ARG A 704 35.52 4.21 -7.81
C ARG A 704 35.13 5.60 -7.31
N VAL A 705 36.09 6.42 -6.86
CA VAL A 705 35.86 7.77 -6.31
C VAL A 705 35.37 8.76 -7.38
N GLN A 706 35.96 8.71 -8.58
CA GLN A 706 35.51 9.48 -9.76
C GLN A 706 34.23 8.95 -10.41
N LYS A 707 33.64 7.86 -9.89
CA LYS A 707 32.45 7.17 -10.42
C LYS A 707 32.60 6.68 -11.87
N PHE A 708 33.82 6.48 -12.37
CA PHE A 708 34.11 6.08 -13.76
C PHE A 708 33.59 4.69 -14.17
N TYR A 709 33.22 3.84 -13.20
CA TYR A 709 32.51 2.58 -13.48
C TYR A 709 31.02 2.77 -13.84
N THR A 710 30.47 3.98 -13.72
CA THR A 710 29.12 4.30 -14.19
C THR A 710 29.07 4.38 -15.71
N VAL A 711 28.15 3.64 -16.32
CA VAL A 711 27.93 3.61 -17.79
C VAL A 711 27.68 5.03 -18.32
N GLY A 712 28.20 5.32 -19.51
CA GLY A 712 28.07 6.64 -20.16
C GLY A 712 29.13 7.68 -19.74
N ARG A 713 29.61 7.64 -18.50
CA ARG A 713 30.41 8.71 -17.89
C ARG A 713 31.68 9.09 -18.66
N LEU A 714 32.41 8.11 -19.18
CA LEU A 714 33.66 8.30 -19.93
C LEU A 714 33.46 8.43 -21.46
N GLN A 715 32.22 8.46 -21.97
CA GLN A 715 31.97 8.47 -23.43
C GLN A 715 32.36 9.78 -24.12
N HIS A 716 32.32 10.90 -23.41
CA HIS A 716 32.55 12.25 -23.96
C HIS A 716 34.01 12.73 -23.85
N ALA A 717 34.83 12.10 -22.99
CA ALA A 717 36.26 12.41 -22.88
C ALA A 717 37.00 11.78 -24.07
N SER A 718 37.89 12.52 -24.74
CA SER A 718 38.46 12.06 -26.02
C SER A 718 39.32 10.79 -25.90
N ARG A 719 39.95 10.56 -24.74
CA ARG A 719 40.67 9.31 -24.39
C ARG A 719 39.90 8.42 -23.38
N GLY A 720 38.64 8.75 -23.09
CA GLY A 720 37.84 8.10 -22.04
C GLY A 720 37.53 6.62 -22.30
N LYS A 721 37.44 6.20 -23.56
CA LYS A 721 37.28 4.77 -23.92
C LYS A 721 38.49 3.94 -23.48
N ASP A 722 39.70 4.44 -23.70
CA ASP A 722 40.93 3.74 -23.30
C ASP A 722 41.17 3.82 -21.79
N ALA A 723 40.77 4.91 -21.14
CA ALA A 723 40.73 4.98 -19.67
C ALA A 723 39.77 3.94 -19.08
N ALA A 724 38.59 3.73 -19.68
CA ALA A 724 37.67 2.66 -19.27
C ALA A 724 38.30 1.26 -19.43
N VAL A 725 39.07 1.03 -20.50
CA VAL A 725 39.85 -0.21 -20.69
C VAL A 725 40.93 -0.36 -19.61
N MET A 726 41.63 0.72 -19.23
CA MET A 726 42.60 0.71 -18.12
C MET A 726 41.93 0.28 -16.82
N TYR A 727 40.83 0.94 -16.41
CA TYR A 727 40.15 0.65 -15.15
C TYR A 727 39.42 -0.70 -15.13
N ALA A 728 39.02 -1.22 -16.29
CA ALA A 728 38.55 -2.61 -16.44
C ALA A 728 39.70 -3.61 -16.21
N GLY A 729 40.90 -3.31 -16.72
CA GLY A 729 42.10 -4.10 -16.47
C GLY A 729 42.48 -4.19 -14.99
N SER A 730 42.43 -3.08 -14.25
CA SER A 730 42.81 -3.07 -12.83
C SER A 730 41.81 -3.81 -11.93
N ILE A 731 40.50 -3.64 -12.15
CA ILE A 731 39.48 -4.35 -11.36
C ILE A 731 39.43 -5.84 -11.71
N MET A 732 39.68 -6.21 -12.99
CA MET A 732 39.84 -7.60 -13.39
C MET A 732 41.09 -8.21 -12.74
N TRP A 733 42.22 -7.49 -12.69
CA TRP A 733 43.44 -7.96 -12.04
C TRP A 733 43.22 -8.22 -10.54
N LEU A 734 42.59 -7.29 -9.81
CA LEU A 734 42.25 -7.47 -8.39
C LEU A 734 41.34 -8.68 -8.17
N SER A 735 40.32 -8.84 -9.02
CA SER A 735 39.37 -9.96 -8.94
C SER A 735 40.06 -11.31 -9.17
N VAL A 736 40.89 -11.42 -10.22
CA VAL A 736 41.63 -12.65 -10.51
C VAL A 736 42.68 -12.92 -9.42
N MET A 737 43.39 -11.91 -8.93
CA MET A 737 44.39 -12.06 -7.88
C MET A 737 43.75 -12.58 -6.57
N PHE A 738 42.59 -12.03 -6.18
CA PHE A 738 41.83 -12.53 -5.02
C PHE A 738 41.42 -14.00 -5.21
N ILE A 739 40.88 -14.36 -6.37
CA ILE A 739 40.50 -15.75 -6.71
C ILE A 739 41.73 -16.68 -6.74
N ALA A 740 42.86 -16.22 -7.27
CA ALA A 740 44.11 -16.99 -7.32
C ALA A 740 44.67 -17.24 -5.91
N VAL A 741 44.71 -16.23 -5.05
CA VAL A 741 45.13 -16.37 -3.64
C VAL A 741 44.17 -17.28 -2.86
N ALA A 742 42.85 -17.08 -3.01
CA ALA A 742 41.84 -17.89 -2.33
C ALA A 742 41.88 -19.37 -2.77
N THR A 743 41.97 -19.65 -4.07
CA THR A 743 42.06 -21.03 -4.59
C THR A 743 43.40 -21.69 -4.26
N CYS A 744 44.49 -20.92 -4.19
CA CYS A 744 45.79 -21.39 -3.72
C CYS A 744 45.73 -21.78 -2.23
N LEU A 745 45.22 -20.89 -1.36
CA LEU A 745 44.99 -21.17 0.06
C LEU A 745 44.11 -22.39 0.28
N TRP A 746 42.95 -22.46 -0.39
CA TRP A 746 42.02 -23.59 -0.31
C TRP A 746 42.69 -24.93 -0.67
N SER A 747 43.65 -24.89 -1.60
CA SER A 747 44.45 -26.05 -2.01
C SER A 747 45.56 -26.39 -1.00
N MET A 748 46.29 -25.40 -0.47
CA MET A 748 47.37 -25.61 0.52
C MET A 748 46.85 -26.15 1.85
N LEU A 749 45.76 -25.56 2.34
CA LEU A 749 45.04 -25.94 3.56
C LEU A 749 44.35 -27.31 3.42
N GLY A 750 44.27 -27.86 2.20
CA GLY A 750 43.63 -29.15 1.93
C GLY A 750 42.11 -29.14 2.10
N ILE A 751 41.50 -27.94 2.10
CA ILE A 751 40.06 -27.76 2.36
C ILE A 751 39.22 -28.46 1.29
N SER A 752 39.71 -28.56 0.05
CA SER A 752 39.05 -29.39 -0.99
C SER A 752 38.84 -30.83 -0.55
N ASN A 753 39.82 -31.43 0.14
CA ASN A 753 39.76 -32.81 0.58
C ASN A 753 38.95 -32.93 1.88
N TYR A 754 39.09 -31.95 2.78
CA TYR A 754 38.29 -31.89 4.00
C TYR A 754 36.79 -31.73 3.70
N VAL A 755 36.40 -30.80 2.83
CA VAL A 755 35.00 -30.57 2.42
C VAL A 755 34.46 -31.74 1.59
N ALA A 756 35.25 -32.33 0.70
CA ALA A 756 34.82 -33.54 -0.05
C ALA A 756 34.60 -34.76 0.86
N VAL A 757 35.31 -34.85 2.00
CA VAL A 757 35.01 -35.82 3.06
C VAL A 757 33.75 -35.39 3.82
N LEU A 758 33.70 -34.16 4.34
CA LEU A 758 32.63 -33.67 5.23
C LEU A 758 31.23 -33.70 4.59
N ALA A 759 31.14 -33.29 3.33
CA ALA A 759 29.90 -33.31 2.55
C ALA A 759 29.40 -34.74 2.28
N PHE A 760 30.31 -35.72 2.29
CA PHE A 760 30.00 -37.12 2.05
C PHE A 760 29.66 -37.87 3.35
N THR A 761 30.31 -37.55 4.46
CA THR A 761 30.12 -38.26 5.75
C THR A 761 28.98 -37.73 6.61
N ILE A 762 28.86 -36.41 6.82
CA ILE A 762 28.24 -35.92 8.07
C ILE A 762 26.70 -35.79 8.07
N ARG A 763 26.03 -35.44 6.96
CA ARG A 763 24.60 -35.02 7.01
C ARG A 763 23.59 -35.88 6.25
N GLY A 764 23.99 -36.57 5.18
CA GLY A 764 23.08 -37.38 4.36
C GLY A 764 22.99 -38.85 4.80
N PHE A 765 24.11 -39.58 4.71
CA PHE A 765 24.08 -41.04 4.70
C PHE A 765 23.75 -41.69 6.04
N ASN A 766 24.33 -41.27 7.16
CA ASN A 766 24.04 -41.85 8.49
C ASN A 766 22.53 -41.78 8.82
N ARG A 767 21.92 -40.59 8.69
CA ARG A 767 20.47 -40.40 8.89
C ARG A 767 19.62 -41.29 7.98
N LYS A 768 20.03 -41.46 6.72
CA LYS A 768 19.33 -42.29 5.72
C LYS A 768 19.47 -43.80 5.98
N ALA A 769 20.65 -44.25 6.40
CA ALA A 769 20.93 -45.63 6.76
C ALA A 769 20.16 -46.02 8.04
N LYS A 770 20.23 -45.19 9.09
CA LYS A 770 19.43 -45.38 10.31
C LYS A 770 17.93 -45.48 10.01
N ARG A 771 17.36 -44.53 9.25
CA ARG A 771 15.93 -44.56 8.88
C ARG A 771 15.54 -45.79 8.04
N SER A 772 16.42 -46.27 7.16
CA SER A 772 16.14 -47.46 6.35
C SER A 772 16.26 -48.76 7.17
N ARG A 773 17.17 -48.82 8.14
CA ARG A 773 17.28 -49.90 9.14
C ARG A 773 16.05 -49.97 10.04
N GLU A 774 15.60 -48.82 10.56
CA GLU A 774 14.38 -48.71 11.37
C GLU A 774 13.14 -49.14 10.58
N LEU A 775 13.02 -48.72 9.31
CA LEU A 775 11.94 -49.12 8.41
C LEU A 775 11.97 -50.63 8.08
N ALA A 776 13.16 -51.21 7.87
CA ALA A 776 13.30 -52.65 7.65
C ALA A 776 12.90 -53.47 8.89
N ASN A 777 13.34 -53.05 10.09
CA ASN A 777 12.92 -53.66 11.35
C ASN A 777 11.40 -53.58 11.55
N ALA A 778 10.79 -52.39 11.36
CA ALA A 778 9.35 -52.21 11.49
C ALA A 778 8.54 -53.07 10.50
N ARG A 779 9.04 -53.26 9.27
CA ARG A 779 8.45 -54.18 8.29
C ARG A 779 8.57 -55.66 8.71
N ALA A 780 9.71 -56.07 9.27
CA ALA A 780 9.88 -57.40 9.83
C ALA A 780 8.87 -57.65 10.97
N THR A 781 8.75 -56.73 11.93
CA THR A 781 7.76 -56.81 13.02
C THR A 781 6.33 -56.86 12.50
N LYS A 782 5.99 -56.10 11.46
CA LYS A 782 4.67 -56.16 10.82
C LYS A 782 4.41 -57.54 10.19
N LEU A 783 5.38 -58.13 9.50
CA LEU A 783 5.23 -59.51 8.98
C LEU A 783 5.10 -60.54 10.10
N THR A 784 5.80 -60.39 11.23
CA THR A 784 5.59 -61.24 12.41
C THR A 784 4.14 -61.13 12.93
N SER A 785 3.58 -59.92 13.02
CA SER A 785 2.18 -59.74 13.45
C SER A 785 1.15 -60.32 12.46
N LEU A 786 1.44 -60.25 11.15
CA LEU A 786 0.61 -60.87 10.12
C LEU A 786 0.70 -62.40 10.19
N ARG A 787 1.89 -62.95 10.43
CA ARG A 787 2.06 -64.38 10.69
C ARG A 787 1.25 -64.81 11.92
N THR A 788 1.34 -64.12 13.05
CA THR A 788 0.56 -64.52 14.25
C THR A 788 -0.95 -64.45 14.04
N ALA A 789 -1.44 -63.52 13.22
CA ALA A 789 -2.86 -63.45 12.86
C ALA A 789 -3.28 -64.58 11.89
N HIS A 790 -2.38 -64.97 10.98
CA HIS A 790 -2.55 -66.08 10.05
C HIS A 790 -2.49 -67.45 10.75
N ASP A 791 -1.56 -67.65 11.68
CA ASP A 791 -1.38 -68.91 12.39
C ASP A 791 -2.59 -69.19 13.33
N ALA A 792 -3.27 -68.13 13.79
CA ALA A 792 -4.53 -68.18 14.54
C ALA A 792 -5.79 -68.40 13.66
N TRP A 793 -5.68 -68.40 12.33
CA TRP A 793 -6.81 -68.63 11.42
C TRP A 793 -7.02 -70.14 11.16
N THR A 794 -8.27 -70.57 11.24
CA THR A 794 -8.70 -71.95 10.99
C THR A 794 -9.60 -72.01 9.74
N PRO A 795 -9.13 -72.60 8.62
CA PRO A 795 -9.96 -72.74 7.43
C PRO A 795 -11.01 -73.85 7.61
N ALA A 796 -12.22 -73.59 7.11
CA ALA A 796 -13.33 -74.55 7.21
C ALA A 796 -13.30 -75.68 6.14
N VAL A 797 -12.26 -75.74 5.31
CA VAL A 797 -12.15 -76.64 4.15
C VAL A 797 -10.70 -77.13 4.00
N ALA A 798 -10.50 -78.45 3.87
CA ALA A 798 -9.19 -79.08 3.85
C ALA A 798 -8.24 -78.57 2.74
N ASP A 799 -8.79 -78.20 1.57
CA ASP A 799 -8.03 -77.60 0.45
C ASP A 799 -7.19 -76.39 0.89
N LEU A 800 -7.71 -75.59 1.84
CA LEU A 800 -7.10 -74.34 2.28
C LEU A 800 -6.09 -74.52 3.42
N GLU A 801 -6.06 -75.66 4.11
CA GLU A 801 -5.00 -75.94 5.09
C GLU A 801 -3.64 -76.11 4.39
N ARG A 802 -3.62 -76.59 3.14
CA ARG A 802 -2.41 -76.65 2.31
C ARG A 802 -1.87 -75.26 1.95
N GLU A 803 -2.75 -74.32 1.61
CA GLU A 803 -2.38 -72.92 1.34
C GLU A 803 -1.97 -72.19 2.62
N LYS A 804 -2.60 -72.49 3.77
CA LYS A 804 -2.17 -72.02 5.08
C LYS A 804 -0.75 -72.53 5.41
N GLN A 805 -0.45 -73.80 5.15
CA GLN A 805 0.89 -74.34 5.35
C GLN A 805 1.93 -73.61 4.48
N ALA A 806 1.67 -73.46 3.17
CA ALA A 806 2.56 -72.74 2.25
C ALA A 806 2.80 -71.27 2.67
N LEU A 807 1.77 -70.56 3.12
CA LEU A 807 1.92 -69.21 3.71
C LEU A 807 2.80 -69.24 4.97
N GLY A 808 2.56 -70.20 5.87
CA GLY A 808 3.30 -70.41 7.11
C GLY A 808 4.81 -70.66 6.90
N ASP A 809 5.17 -71.33 5.81
CA ASP A 809 6.55 -71.60 5.41
C ASP A 809 7.23 -70.37 4.76
N VAL A 810 6.55 -69.61 3.90
CA VAL A 810 7.16 -68.43 3.25
C VAL A 810 7.29 -67.21 4.19
N TYR A 811 6.40 -67.04 5.18
CA TYR A 811 6.50 -65.94 6.18
C TYR A 811 7.88 -65.82 6.86
N PRO A 812 8.48 -66.87 7.48
CA PRO A 812 9.80 -66.78 8.10
C PRO A 812 10.95 -66.54 7.12
N HIS A 813 10.77 -66.79 5.81
CA HIS A 813 11.73 -66.37 4.80
C HIS A 813 11.67 -64.85 4.57
N ALA A 814 10.48 -64.27 4.40
CA ALA A 814 10.31 -62.83 4.23
C ALA A 814 10.72 -62.01 5.48
N ILE A 815 10.52 -62.57 6.70
CA ILE A 815 11.02 -61.96 7.95
C ILE A 815 12.56 -61.97 7.99
N ARG A 816 13.20 -63.10 7.69
CA ARG A 816 14.68 -63.20 7.58
C ARG A 816 15.24 -62.24 6.53
N ALA A 817 14.51 -62.01 5.43
CA ALA A 817 14.90 -61.10 4.37
C ALA A 817 14.92 -59.62 4.80
N PHE A 818 13.92 -59.15 5.55
CA PHE A 818 13.98 -57.80 6.15
C PHE A 818 15.06 -57.68 7.22
N GLN A 819 15.33 -58.73 8.00
CA GLN A 819 16.44 -58.75 8.97
C GLN A 819 17.81 -58.71 8.26
N ALA A 820 17.97 -59.36 7.11
CA ALA A 820 19.16 -59.26 6.27
C ALA A 820 19.37 -57.83 5.76
N LEU A 821 18.32 -57.19 5.22
CA LEU A 821 18.37 -55.77 4.83
C LEU A 821 18.69 -54.84 6.01
N ALA A 822 18.10 -55.07 7.19
CA ALA A 822 18.39 -54.26 8.37
C ALA A 822 19.86 -54.38 8.81
N ARG A 823 20.46 -55.58 8.70
CA ARG A 823 21.91 -55.79 8.92
C ARG A 823 22.76 -55.09 7.87
N GLY A 824 22.40 -55.13 6.58
CA GLY A 824 23.11 -54.40 5.52
C GLY A 824 23.04 -52.87 5.69
N TRP A 825 21.90 -52.34 6.13
CA TRP A 825 21.77 -50.91 6.49
C TRP A 825 22.54 -50.55 7.78
N GLN A 826 22.67 -51.49 8.73
CA GLN A 826 23.52 -51.33 9.92
C GLN A 826 25.01 -51.31 9.55
N ALA A 827 25.48 -52.22 8.70
CA ALA A 827 26.87 -52.23 8.22
C ALA A 827 27.21 -50.92 7.48
N LEU A 828 26.30 -50.40 6.66
CA LEU A 828 26.48 -49.08 6.02
C LEU A 828 26.51 -47.94 7.05
N GLN A 829 25.76 -48.05 8.14
CA GLN A 829 25.79 -47.06 9.23
C GLN A 829 27.18 -47.06 9.90
N THR A 830 27.66 -48.22 10.36
CA THR A 830 28.99 -48.41 10.98
C THR A 830 30.13 -48.01 10.05
N TYR A 831 30.06 -48.32 8.75
CA TYR A 831 31.07 -47.90 7.77
C TYR A 831 31.19 -46.37 7.64
N VAL A 832 30.04 -45.67 7.67
CA VAL A 832 29.96 -44.21 7.54
C VAL A 832 30.35 -43.50 8.84
N THR A 833 30.12 -44.10 10.01
CA THR A 833 30.49 -43.52 11.31
C THR A 833 31.82 -44.05 11.83
N ASP A 834 31.90 -45.33 12.15
CA ASP A 834 32.86 -45.88 13.09
C ASP A 834 34.18 -46.21 12.37
N ASP A 835 34.12 -46.94 11.25
CA ASP A 835 35.30 -47.29 10.44
C ASP A 835 35.95 -46.02 9.86
N THR A 836 35.11 -45.09 9.39
CA THR A 836 35.58 -43.78 8.89
C THR A 836 36.15 -42.92 10.02
N ASN A 837 35.63 -42.99 11.26
CA ASN A 837 36.23 -42.31 12.41
C ASN A 837 37.55 -42.95 12.84
N ARG A 838 37.67 -44.29 12.87
CA ARG A 838 38.92 -45.02 13.13
C ARG A 838 40.01 -44.58 12.15
N LEU A 839 39.73 -44.61 10.85
CA LEU A 839 40.66 -44.15 9.82
C LEU A 839 41.06 -42.68 10.00
N ILE A 840 40.13 -41.81 10.41
CA ILE A 840 40.43 -40.40 10.71
C ILE A 840 41.35 -40.28 11.94
N ILE A 841 41.13 -41.07 13.00
CA ILE A 841 41.94 -41.06 14.23
C ILE A 841 43.36 -41.57 13.94
N ALA A 842 43.52 -42.75 13.36
CA ALA A 842 44.84 -43.28 12.99
C ALA A 842 45.58 -42.34 12.01
N SER A 843 44.88 -41.71 11.05
CA SER A 843 45.49 -40.70 10.17
C SER A 843 45.95 -39.42 10.88
N LYS A 844 45.41 -39.11 12.07
CA LYS A 844 45.91 -38.04 12.95
C LYS A 844 47.10 -38.53 13.77
N ALA A 845 47.06 -39.77 14.28
CA ALA A 845 48.16 -40.38 15.03
C ALA A 845 49.47 -40.38 14.22
N ILE A 846 49.47 -40.89 12.98
CA ILE A 846 50.63 -40.82 12.06
C ILE A 846 51.14 -39.38 11.91
N ARG A 847 50.25 -38.39 11.75
CA ARG A 847 50.64 -36.98 11.56
C ARG A 847 51.18 -36.31 12.83
N GLN A 848 50.93 -36.89 14.00
CA GLN A 848 51.51 -36.47 15.27
C GLN A 848 52.83 -37.19 15.53
N ASN A 849 52.90 -38.51 15.33
CA ASN A 849 54.13 -39.28 15.54
C ASN A 849 55.22 -38.88 14.52
N LYS A 850 54.87 -38.55 13.27
CA LYS A 850 55.81 -37.94 12.29
C LYS A 850 56.22 -36.48 12.60
N LYS A 851 55.92 -35.98 13.81
CA LYS A 851 56.54 -34.79 14.44
C LYS A 851 57.34 -35.11 15.71
N LYS A 852 57.16 -36.29 16.30
CA LYS A 852 57.97 -36.82 17.42
C LYS A 852 59.23 -37.52 16.86
N ARG A 853 60.03 -38.15 17.72
CA ARG A 853 61.24 -38.87 17.28
C ARG A 853 60.86 -40.17 16.53
N PRO A 854 61.73 -40.68 15.62
CA PRO A 854 61.39 -41.81 14.75
C PRO A 854 61.18 -43.16 15.45
N SER A 855 61.60 -43.31 16.71
CA SER A 855 61.52 -44.56 17.48
C SER A 855 60.09 -45.02 17.75
N ASP A 856 59.18 -44.08 17.99
CA ASP A 856 57.85 -44.34 18.54
C ASP A 856 56.78 -44.43 17.41
N GLY A 857 57.21 -44.86 16.22
CA GLY A 857 56.47 -44.68 14.97
C GLY A 857 55.65 -45.87 14.49
N ALA A 858 56.04 -47.10 14.84
CA ALA A 858 55.56 -48.33 14.19
C ALA A 858 54.06 -48.57 14.41
N ASP A 859 53.63 -48.62 15.68
CA ASP A 859 52.27 -48.98 16.10
C ASP A 859 51.20 -48.12 15.42
N ALA A 860 51.50 -46.82 15.21
CA ALA A 860 50.59 -45.88 14.57
C ALA A 860 50.53 -46.01 13.04
N GLU A 861 51.54 -46.63 12.40
CA GLU A 861 51.47 -46.99 10.97
C GLU A 861 50.72 -48.32 10.79
N GLU A 862 50.82 -49.25 11.75
CA GLU A 862 50.05 -50.51 11.79
C GLU A 862 48.55 -50.27 12.06
N GLU A 863 48.19 -49.48 13.09
CA GLU A 863 46.80 -49.09 13.38
C GLU A 863 46.13 -48.43 12.17
N TYR A 864 46.89 -47.64 11.40
CA TYR A 864 46.40 -47.03 10.17
C TYR A 864 46.26 -48.03 9.02
N ALA A 865 47.15 -49.03 8.91
CA ALA A 865 47.07 -50.06 7.89
C ALA A 865 45.81 -50.92 8.09
N ASP A 866 45.54 -51.39 9.31
CA ASP A 866 44.30 -52.12 9.64
C ASP A 866 43.05 -51.26 9.40
N ALA A 867 43.00 -50.06 9.98
CA ALA A 867 41.87 -49.15 9.80
C ALA A 867 41.65 -48.74 8.34
N TYR A 868 42.68 -48.80 7.48
CA TYR A 868 42.55 -48.58 6.04
C TYR A 868 42.09 -49.84 5.29
N TYR A 869 42.59 -51.01 5.66
CA TYR A 869 42.25 -52.31 5.09
C TYR A 869 40.75 -52.63 5.29
N VAL A 870 40.26 -52.53 6.53
CA VAL A 870 38.83 -52.66 6.84
C VAL A 870 37.98 -51.67 6.02
N TRP A 871 38.46 -50.44 5.85
CA TRP A 871 37.74 -49.36 5.18
C TRP A 871 37.73 -49.48 3.64
N ILE A 872 38.66 -50.21 3.03
CA ILE A 872 38.68 -50.47 1.58
C ILE A 872 37.94 -51.76 1.19
N GLU A 873 38.00 -52.82 2.02
CA GLU A 873 37.34 -54.10 1.71
C GLU A 873 35.86 -54.19 2.12
N THR A 874 35.42 -53.50 3.18
CA THR A 874 34.02 -53.61 3.65
C THR A 874 32.96 -53.43 2.55
N PRO A 875 33.11 -52.51 1.57
CA PRO A 875 32.19 -52.40 0.43
C PRO A 875 32.09 -53.64 -0.48
N SER A 876 33.20 -54.34 -0.76
CA SER A 876 33.17 -55.52 -1.65
C SER A 876 32.57 -56.74 -0.93
N LYS A 877 32.93 -56.93 0.35
CA LYS A 877 32.32 -57.96 1.22
C LYS A 877 30.80 -57.78 1.30
N GLN A 878 30.34 -56.56 1.58
CA GLN A 878 28.90 -56.27 1.66
C GLN A 878 28.16 -56.39 0.31
N LEU A 879 28.84 -56.23 -0.83
CA LEU A 879 28.26 -56.54 -2.14
C LEU A 879 28.07 -58.06 -2.32
N SER A 880 29.03 -58.88 -1.88
CA SER A 880 28.91 -60.35 -1.92
C SER A 880 27.79 -60.87 -1.01
N ASP A 881 27.72 -60.33 0.22
CA ASP A 881 26.67 -60.66 1.21
C ASP A 881 25.26 -60.27 0.69
N LEU A 882 25.17 -59.20 -0.12
CA LEU A 882 23.90 -58.77 -0.73
C LEU A 882 23.56 -59.51 -2.03
N ALA A 883 24.54 -59.93 -2.82
CA ALA A 883 24.30 -60.68 -4.06
C ALA A 883 23.63 -62.04 -3.77
N THR A 884 24.26 -62.83 -2.90
CA THR A 884 23.74 -64.13 -2.44
C THR A 884 22.35 -64.04 -1.80
N PHE A 885 22.10 -62.99 -1.01
CA PHE A 885 20.76 -62.70 -0.47
C PHE A 885 19.74 -62.34 -1.57
N GLY A 886 20.16 -61.63 -2.62
CA GLY A 886 19.28 -61.21 -3.72
C GLY A 886 18.76 -62.37 -4.55
N GLU A 887 19.59 -63.38 -4.80
CA GLU A 887 19.25 -64.58 -5.56
C GLU A 887 18.18 -65.40 -4.83
N ALA A 888 18.41 -65.74 -3.55
CA ALA A 888 17.43 -66.44 -2.71
C ALA A 888 16.11 -65.66 -2.57
N ALA A 889 16.17 -64.33 -2.45
CA ALA A 889 14.97 -63.49 -2.38
C ALA A 889 14.15 -63.47 -3.68
N ALA A 890 14.79 -63.64 -4.85
CA ALA A 890 14.09 -63.68 -6.14
C ALA A 890 13.35 -65.01 -6.36
N GLU A 891 13.96 -66.13 -5.97
CA GLU A 891 13.37 -67.48 -6.00
C GLU A 891 12.08 -67.53 -5.17
N LEU A 892 12.16 -67.16 -3.89
CA LEU A 892 11.03 -67.12 -2.95
C LEU A 892 9.92 -66.15 -3.37
N TYR A 893 10.25 -65.06 -4.06
CA TYR A 893 9.25 -64.16 -4.62
C TYR A 893 8.49 -64.80 -5.79
N SER A 894 9.17 -65.58 -6.63
CA SER A 894 8.55 -66.29 -7.76
C SER A 894 7.57 -67.37 -7.28
N GLU A 895 7.94 -68.12 -6.23
CA GLU A 895 7.10 -69.11 -5.54
C GLU A 895 5.84 -68.45 -4.94
N ALA A 896 6.02 -67.37 -4.17
CA ALA A 896 4.89 -66.63 -3.58
C ALA A 896 3.95 -66.03 -4.64
N GLN A 897 4.50 -65.61 -5.79
CA GLN A 897 3.71 -65.15 -6.93
C GLN A 897 2.95 -66.31 -7.61
N GLN A 898 3.55 -67.51 -7.69
CA GLN A 898 2.92 -68.71 -8.25
C GLN A 898 1.71 -69.16 -7.40
N HIS A 899 1.87 -69.30 -6.08
CA HIS A 899 0.77 -69.66 -5.17
C HIS A 899 -0.39 -68.65 -5.25
N ARG A 900 -0.09 -67.34 -5.13
CA ARG A 900 -1.10 -66.28 -5.29
C ARG A 900 -1.88 -66.39 -6.61
N ASN A 901 -1.18 -66.66 -7.71
CA ASN A 901 -1.80 -66.76 -9.03
C ASN A 901 -2.62 -68.06 -9.21
N ALA A 902 -2.26 -69.15 -8.53
CA ALA A 902 -3.07 -70.37 -8.49
C ALA A 902 -4.36 -70.15 -7.68
N LEU A 903 -4.24 -69.58 -6.47
CA LEU A 903 -5.37 -69.30 -5.59
C LEU A 903 -6.35 -68.28 -6.18
N MET A 904 -5.87 -67.30 -6.96
CA MET A 904 -6.73 -66.36 -7.71
C MET A 904 -7.68 -67.12 -8.65
N ARG A 905 -7.14 -68.03 -9.47
CA ARG A 905 -7.93 -68.86 -10.42
C ARG A 905 -8.91 -69.77 -9.68
N GLN A 906 -8.50 -70.33 -8.55
CA GLN A 906 -9.39 -71.13 -7.71
C GLN A 906 -10.58 -70.29 -7.22
N SER A 907 -10.33 -69.10 -6.69
CA SER A 907 -11.42 -68.26 -6.15
C SER A 907 -12.31 -67.65 -7.22
N GLU A 908 -11.78 -67.38 -8.42
CA GLU A 908 -12.58 -67.07 -9.62
C GLU A 908 -13.52 -68.23 -10.00
N SER A 909 -13.04 -69.47 -9.93
CA SER A 909 -13.86 -70.68 -10.14
C SER A 909 -14.94 -70.85 -9.04
N THR A 910 -14.56 -70.74 -7.76
CA THR A 910 -15.49 -70.78 -6.62
C THR A 910 -16.56 -69.67 -6.72
N ALA A 911 -16.19 -68.47 -7.19
CA ALA A 911 -17.14 -67.37 -7.41
C ALA A 911 -18.10 -67.65 -8.57
N ALA A 912 -17.61 -68.22 -9.67
CA ALA A 912 -18.44 -68.62 -10.81
C ALA A 912 -19.46 -69.69 -10.43
N GLU A 913 -19.04 -70.73 -9.70
CA GLU A 913 -19.93 -71.79 -9.19
C GLU A 913 -21.02 -71.24 -8.27
N ASN A 914 -20.64 -70.42 -7.28
CA ASN A 914 -21.61 -69.72 -6.41
C ASN A 914 -22.63 -68.88 -7.19
N SER A 915 -22.20 -68.20 -8.27
CA SER A 915 -23.10 -67.43 -9.12
C SER A 915 -24.14 -68.33 -9.82
N MET A 916 -23.72 -69.50 -10.32
CA MET A 916 -24.58 -70.48 -10.96
C MET A 916 -25.59 -71.08 -9.97
N LEU A 917 -25.15 -71.41 -8.75
CA LEU A 917 -26.02 -71.91 -7.68
C LEU A 917 -27.08 -70.89 -7.27
N ARG A 918 -26.70 -69.61 -7.11
CA ARG A 918 -27.65 -68.51 -6.81
C ARG A 918 -28.70 -68.32 -7.92
N VAL A 919 -28.32 -68.44 -9.20
CA VAL A 919 -29.26 -68.39 -10.34
C VAL A 919 -30.22 -69.59 -10.31
N ARG A 920 -29.74 -70.80 -9.98
CA ARG A 920 -30.59 -71.99 -9.79
C ARG A 920 -31.59 -71.79 -8.64
N LEU A 921 -31.13 -71.36 -7.46
CA LEU A 921 -31.98 -71.09 -6.29
C LEU A 921 -33.09 -70.07 -6.62
N ALA A 922 -32.74 -68.93 -7.23
CA ALA A 922 -33.70 -67.89 -7.62
C ALA A 922 -34.75 -68.40 -8.63
N THR A 923 -34.36 -69.32 -9.52
CA THR A 923 -35.27 -69.95 -10.49
C THR A 923 -36.25 -70.90 -9.80
N THR A 924 -35.77 -71.75 -8.89
CA THR A 924 -36.62 -72.66 -8.10
C THR A 924 -37.59 -71.89 -7.20
N HIS A 925 -37.10 -70.86 -6.50
CA HIS A 925 -37.92 -70.05 -5.60
C HIS A 925 -39.09 -69.35 -6.34
N ARG A 926 -38.86 -68.85 -7.57
CA ARG A 926 -39.92 -68.26 -8.42
C ARG A 926 -40.99 -69.27 -8.84
N LYS A 927 -40.64 -70.54 -9.11
CA LYS A 927 -41.62 -71.60 -9.41
C LYS A 927 -42.55 -71.83 -8.21
N VAL A 928 -41.98 -71.99 -7.02
CA VAL A 928 -42.73 -72.22 -5.77
C VAL A 928 -43.68 -71.05 -5.47
N GLN A 929 -43.21 -69.80 -5.55
CA GLN A 929 -44.05 -68.61 -5.36
C GLN A 929 -45.23 -68.55 -6.34
N THR A 930 -44.99 -68.86 -7.62
CA THR A 930 -46.04 -68.84 -8.66
C THR A 930 -47.15 -69.83 -8.34
N ILE A 931 -46.80 -71.07 -8.00
CA ILE A 931 -47.77 -72.12 -7.62
C ILE A 931 -48.56 -71.71 -6.37
N GLN A 932 -47.90 -71.21 -5.32
CA GLN A 932 -48.59 -70.73 -4.12
C GLN A 932 -49.57 -69.58 -4.41
N SER A 933 -49.22 -68.65 -5.29
CA SER A 933 -50.09 -67.52 -5.64
C SER A 933 -51.42 -67.99 -6.26
N LEU A 934 -51.37 -68.97 -7.17
CA LEU A 934 -52.53 -69.56 -7.82
C LEU A 934 -53.46 -70.26 -6.81
N ILE A 935 -52.88 -71.00 -5.86
CA ILE A 935 -53.62 -71.70 -4.79
C ILE A 935 -54.39 -70.69 -3.92
N ARG A 936 -53.72 -69.66 -3.38
CA ARG A 936 -54.36 -68.61 -2.56
C ARG A 936 -55.45 -67.87 -3.34
N ALA A 937 -55.16 -67.55 -4.60
CA ALA A 937 -56.07 -66.82 -5.47
C ALA A 937 -57.33 -67.63 -5.82
N TYR A 938 -57.22 -68.96 -5.93
CA TYR A 938 -58.37 -69.86 -6.06
C TYR A 938 -59.20 -69.93 -4.77
N GLN A 939 -58.56 -70.20 -3.62
CA GLN A 939 -59.23 -70.28 -2.32
C GLN A 939 -60.07 -69.04 -2.01
N LYS A 940 -59.52 -67.83 -2.23
CA LYS A 940 -60.24 -66.56 -2.00
C LYS A 940 -61.51 -66.42 -2.87
N ARG A 941 -61.45 -66.79 -4.16
CA ARG A 941 -62.65 -66.73 -5.04
C ARG A 941 -63.71 -67.75 -4.62
N ARG A 942 -63.30 -68.95 -4.19
CA ARG A 942 -64.22 -69.98 -3.68
C ARG A 942 -64.94 -69.52 -2.40
N GLN A 943 -64.26 -68.81 -1.50
CA GLN A 943 -64.89 -68.19 -0.34
C GLN A 943 -65.88 -67.10 -0.75
N GLN A 944 -65.53 -66.23 -1.71
CA GLN A 944 -66.41 -65.15 -2.19
C GLN A 944 -67.68 -65.65 -2.91
N LEU A 945 -67.61 -66.78 -3.63
CA LEU A 945 -68.76 -67.33 -4.36
C LEU A 945 -69.70 -68.19 -3.49
N ALA A 946 -69.32 -68.54 -2.26
CA ALA A 946 -70.11 -69.39 -1.38
C ALA A 946 -71.41 -68.74 -0.86
N ALA A 947 -71.60 -67.43 -1.08
CA ALA A 947 -72.71 -66.65 -0.53
C ALA A 947 -73.91 -66.43 -1.47
N VAL A 948 -73.84 -66.86 -2.76
CA VAL A 948 -74.88 -66.48 -3.76
C VAL A 948 -75.45 -67.66 -4.55
N GLN A 949 -74.65 -68.62 -5.03
CA GLN A 949 -75.19 -69.73 -5.84
C GLN A 949 -74.28 -70.99 -5.85
N PRO A 950 -74.83 -72.20 -5.60
CA PRO A 950 -74.06 -73.45 -5.62
C PRO A 950 -74.08 -74.14 -7.00
N SER A 951 -73.05 -73.92 -7.84
CA SER A 951 -72.55 -74.89 -8.87
C SER A 951 -71.54 -74.36 -9.92
N ILE A 952 -70.84 -73.23 -9.71
CA ILE A 952 -69.76 -72.83 -10.63
C ILE A 952 -68.60 -73.85 -10.55
N SER A 953 -68.29 -74.52 -11.66
CA SER A 953 -67.29 -75.60 -11.68
C SER A 953 -65.86 -75.08 -11.52
N GLU A 954 -65.07 -75.80 -10.73
CA GLU A 954 -63.68 -75.49 -10.38
C GLU A 954 -62.77 -75.25 -11.61
N GLN A 955 -62.94 -76.04 -12.69
CA GLN A 955 -62.25 -75.84 -13.96
C GLN A 955 -62.65 -74.55 -14.69
N SER A 956 -63.93 -74.16 -14.66
CA SER A 956 -64.41 -72.98 -15.40
C SER A 956 -63.75 -71.69 -14.91
N PHE A 957 -63.65 -71.54 -13.59
CA PHE A 957 -63.03 -70.37 -12.97
C PHE A 957 -61.52 -70.29 -13.25
N VAL A 958 -60.79 -71.41 -13.08
CA VAL A 958 -59.34 -71.45 -13.34
C VAL A 958 -59.03 -71.18 -14.81
N ARG A 959 -59.76 -71.82 -15.74
CA ARG A 959 -59.59 -71.63 -17.19
C ARG A 959 -59.96 -70.21 -17.63
N GLY A 960 -60.95 -69.58 -16.99
CA GLY A 960 -61.29 -68.17 -17.20
C GLY A 960 -60.19 -67.21 -16.73
N ARG A 961 -59.66 -67.42 -15.52
CA ARG A 961 -58.62 -66.54 -14.94
C ARG A 961 -57.26 -66.67 -15.65
N LEU A 962 -56.94 -67.86 -16.17
CA LEU A 962 -55.77 -68.04 -17.04
C LEU A 962 -55.92 -67.27 -18.36
N ARG A 963 -57.11 -67.29 -19.00
CA ARG A 963 -57.37 -66.53 -20.23
C ARG A 963 -57.36 -65.01 -20.00
N ASP A 964 -57.86 -64.56 -18.85
CA ASP A 964 -57.81 -63.16 -18.41
C ASP A 964 -56.38 -62.69 -18.04
N LEU A 965 -55.50 -63.61 -17.62
CA LEU A 965 -54.06 -63.36 -17.53
C LEU A 965 -53.40 -63.31 -18.91
N GLU A 966 -53.62 -64.31 -19.77
CA GLU A 966 -53.03 -64.35 -21.12
C GLU A 966 -53.44 -63.13 -21.96
N ASN A 967 -54.71 -62.70 -21.89
CA ASN A 967 -55.16 -61.47 -22.54
C ASN A 967 -54.48 -60.22 -21.98
N ARG A 968 -54.26 -60.12 -20.65
CA ARG A 968 -53.49 -58.99 -20.08
C ARG A 968 -52.01 -59.02 -20.48
N PHE A 969 -51.41 -60.20 -20.64
CA PHE A 969 -50.06 -60.34 -21.19
C PHE A 969 -49.99 -59.96 -22.67
N GLN A 970 -50.97 -60.37 -23.50
CA GLN A 970 -50.99 -60.02 -24.93
C GLN A 970 -51.28 -58.54 -25.19
N LYS A 971 -52.12 -57.88 -24.39
CA LYS A 971 -52.54 -56.48 -24.63
C LYS A 971 -51.45 -55.44 -24.34
N ASN A 972 -50.33 -55.82 -23.73
CA ASN A 972 -49.28 -54.91 -23.26
C ASN A 972 -47.93 -55.09 -24.00
N ARG A 973 -47.98 -55.48 -25.28
CA ARG A 973 -46.90 -56.17 -26.00
C ARG A 973 -45.65 -55.36 -26.37
N GLN A 974 -45.69 -54.02 -26.33
CA GLN A 974 -44.69 -53.14 -26.95
C GLN A 974 -43.46 -52.77 -26.08
N GLY A 975 -42.99 -53.66 -25.19
CA GLY A 975 -41.84 -53.31 -24.32
C GLY A 975 -41.21 -54.43 -23.48
N TRP A 976 -41.31 -55.69 -23.91
CA TRP A 976 -41.06 -56.86 -23.04
C TRP A 976 -39.75 -57.60 -23.39
N ARG A 977 -38.93 -57.91 -22.35
CA ARG A 977 -37.67 -58.68 -22.48
C ARG A 977 -37.91 -60.19 -22.40
N LEU A 978 -36.96 -60.99 -22.93
CA LEU A 978 -37.04 -62.46 -23.06
C LEU A 978 -37.50 -63.23 -21.81
N SER A 979 -37.22 -62.74 -20.60
CA SER A 979 -37.61 -63.41 -19.35
C SER A 979 -39.12 -63.65 -19.21
N HIS A 980 -39.96 -62.85 -19.87
CA HIS A 980 -41.41 -63.04 -19.86
C HIS A 980 -41.91 -64.04 -20.92
N GLN A 981 -41.16 -64.29 -21.99
CA GLN A 981 -41.49 -65.31 -22.99
C GLN A 981 -41.62 -66.68 -22.30
N TYR A 982 -40.62 -67.02 -21.48
CA TYR A 982 -40.58 -68.23 -20.67
C TYR A 982 -41.75 -68.33 -19.67
N GLN A 983 -42.21 -67.21 -19.10
CA GLN A 983 -43.39 -67.21 -18.23
C GLN A 983 -44.69 -67.48 -19.00
N LEU A 984 -44.80 -66.99 -20.24
CA LEU A 984 -45.97 -67.22 -21.09
C LEU A 984 -46.07 -68.71 -21.50
N ASP A 985 -44.96 -69.31 -21.91
CA ASP A 985 -44.96 -70.72 -22.31
C ASP A 985 -45.09 -71.69 -21.12
N HIS A 986 -44.61 -71.31 -19.92
CA HIS A 986 -44.87 -72.09 -18.71
C HIS A 986 -46.34 -71.95 -18.23
N LEU A 987 -46.98 -70.78 -18.43
CA LEU A 987 -48.43 -70.63 -18.23
C LEU A 987 -49.24 -71.48 -19.21
N ARG A 988 -48.77 -71.67 -20.45
CA ARG A 988 -49.39 -72.58 -21.43
C ARG A 988 -49.25 -74.05 -21.04
N GLN A 989 -48.08 -74.50 -20.57
CA GLN A 989 -47.92 -75.86 -20.01
C GLN A 989 -48.88 -76.13 -18.84
N ILE A 990 -49.11 -75.13 -17.99
CA ILE A 990 -50.11 -75.20 -16.92
C ILE A 990 -51.54 -75.23 -17.50
N PHE A 991 -51.85 -74.44 -18.53
CA PHE A 991 -53.16 -74.43 -19.19
C PHE A 991 -53.51 -75.76 -19.89
N ASP A 992 -52.54 -76.39 -20.57
CA ASP A 992 -52.74 -77.64 -21.29
C ASP A 992 -52.95 -78.82 -20.34
N SER A 993 -52.17 -78.90 -19.27
CA SER A 993 -52.35 -79.93 -18.22
C SER A 993 -53.70 -79.80 -17.51
N LEU A 994 -54.21 -78.58 -17.33
CA LEU A 994 -55.55 -78.29 -16.78
C LEU A 994 -56.72 -78.55 -17.76
N THR A 995 -56.45 -78.77 -19.05
CA THR A 995 -57.48 -78.86 -20.09
C THR A 995 -57.88 -80.30 -20.45
N ARG A 996 -57.03 -81.30 -20.15
CA ARG A 996 -57.26 -82.75 -20.43
C ARG A 996 -58.31 -83.44 -19.54
N ARG A 997 -59.37 -82.72 -19.13
CA ARG A 997 -60.55 -83.17 -18.36
C ARG A 997 -60.33 -83.99 -17.06
N ILE A 998 -59.11 -84.12 -16.53
CA ILE A 998 -58.90 -84.62 -15.18
C ILE A 998 -59.45 -83.60 -14.16
N SER A 999 -60.06 -84.09 -13.08
CA SER A 999 -60.58 -83.23 -12.00
C SER A 999 -59.45 -82.43 -11.34
N LEU A 1000 -59.64 -81.13 -11.10
CA LEU A 1000 -58.63 -80.32 -10.41
C LEU A 1000 -58.38 -80.85 -8.99
N LYS A 1001 -59.41 -81.43 -8.35
CA LYS A 1001 -59.30 -82.13 -7.06
C LYS A 1001 -58.42 -83.40 -7.09
N ALA A 1002 -58.15 -83.95 -8.27
CA ALA A 1002 -57.16 -85.02 -8.47
C ALA A 1002 -55.76 -84.45 -8.76
N GLN A 1003 -55.62 -83.43 -9.60
CA GLN A 1003 -54.32 -82.79 -9.84
C GLN A 1003 -53.77 -82.05 -8.60
N LEU A 1004 -54.64 -81.47 -7.76
CA LEU A 1004 -54.30 -80.95 -6.42
C LEU A 1004 -54.12 -82.06 -5.37
N ARG A 1005 -54.38 -83.33 -5.71
CA ARG A 1005 -54.02 -84.50 -4.90
C ARG A 1005 -52.70 -85.12 -5.36
N ASP A 1006 -52.34 -85.06 -6.64
CA ASP A 1006 -50.96 -85.33 -7.11
C ASP A 1006 -49.99 -84.29 -6.53
N LEU A 1007 -50.29 -83.00 -6.70
CA LEU A 1007 -49.52 -81.88 -6.11
C LEU A 1007 -49.65 -81.78 -4.58
N ARG A 1008 -50.30 -82.76 -3.93
CA ARG A 1008 -50.41 -82.88 -2.47
C ARG A 1008 -50.48 -84.37 -2.05
N GLY A 1009 -49.71 -85.20 -2.73
CA GLY A 1009 -49.78 -86.65 -2.60
C GLY A 1009 -49.39 -87.14 -1.19
N PRO A 1010 -50.16 -88.07 -0.59
CA PRO A 1010 -49.73 -88.76 0.64
C PRO A 1010 -48.64 -89.79 0.27
N GLY A 1011 -47.41 -89.32 0.09
CA GLY A 1011 -46.26 -90.17 -0.27
C GLY A 1011 -44.93 -89.41 -0.31
N ASP A 1012 -44.80 -88.40 -1.18
CA ASP A 1012 -43.48 -87.87 -1.60
C ASP A 1012 -43.26 -86.36 -1.37
N ALA A 1013 -43.98 -85.77 -0.41
CA ALA A 1013 -43.88 -84.34 -0.06
C ALA A 1013 -42.54 -83.93 0.60
N PHE A 1014 -41.49 -84.77 0.56
CA PHE A 1014 -40.24 -84.60 1.29
C PHE A 1014 -38.97 -84.57 0.41
N ARG A 1015 -39.11 -84.43 -0.93
CA ARG A 1015 -37.94 -84.32 -1.82
C ARG A 1015 -37.63 -82.89 -2.27
N ASP A 1016 -38.64 -82.10 -2.65
CA ASP A 1016 -38.41 -80.79 -3.30
C ASP A 1016 -38.34 -79.58 -2.33
N GLN A 1017 -38.51 -79.80 -1.03
CA GLN A 1017 -38.14 -78.81 -0.01
C GLN A 1017 -36.68 -79.01 0.45
N ASN A 1018 -36.19 -80.26 0.42
CA ASN A 1018 -34.80 -80.60 0.68
C ASN A 1018 -33.85 -80.18 -0.45
N THR A 1019 -34.32 -80.03 -1.69
CA THR A 1019 -33.55 -79.41 -2.79
C THR A 1019 -33.35 -77.91 -2.57
N LEU A 1020 -34.30 -77.21 -1.94
CA LEU A 1020 -34.18 -75.78 -1.63
C LEU A 1020 -33.17 -75.53 -0.49
N THR A 1021 -33.33 -76.21 0.65
CA THR A 1021 -32.36 -76.12 1.76
C THR A 1021 -30.99 -76.70 1.39
N GLY A 1022 -30.95 -77.71 0.51
CA GLY A 1022 -29.72 -78.21 -0.11
C GLY A 1022 -28.99 -77.15 -0.95
N LEU A 1023 -29.71 -76.39 -1.78
CA LEU A 1023 -29.14 -75.25 -2.52
C LEU A 1023 -28.67 -74.12 -1.60
N GLU A 1024 -29.43 -73.80 -0.55
CA GLU A 1024 -29.06 -72.76 0.42
C GLU A 1024 -27.84 -73.15 1.27
N THR A 1025 -27.70 -74.43 1.67
CA THR A 1025 -26.52 -74.93 2.39
C THR A 1025 -25.29 -75.06 1.49
N LEU A 1026 -25.45 -75.46 0.23
CA LEU A 1026 -24.36 -75.42 -0.76
C LEU A 1026 -23.88 -73.98 -1.00
N ILE A 1027 -24.79 -73.01 -1.17
CA ILE A 1027 -24.42 -71.60 -1.32
C ILE A 1027 -23.71 -71.08 -0.07
N ARG A 1028 -24.22 -71.36 1.14
CA ARG A 1028 -23.53 -70.96 2.39
C ARG A 1028 -22.12 -71.56 2.50
N THR A 1029 -21.93 -72.80 2.05
CA THR A 1029 -20.63 -73.49 2.07
C THR A 1029 -19.66 -72.93 1.01
N GLY A 1030 -20.17 -72.60 -0.18
CA GLY A 1030 -19.41 -71.89 -1.21
C GLY A 1030 -19.06 -70.45 -0.82
N GLU A 1031 -19.91 -69.77 -0.04
CA GLU A 1031 -19.68 -68.44 0.51
C GLU A 1031 -18.59 -68.45 1.59
N THR A 1032 -18.59 -69.43 2.51
CA THR A 1032 -17.51 -69.58 3.50
C THR A 1032 -16.19 -69.98 2.84
N LYS A 1033 -16.19 -70.89 1.84
CA LYS A 1033 -15.00 -71.20 1.04
C LYS A 1033 -14.46 -69.93 0.36
N SER A 1034 -15.32 -69.17 -0.32
CA SER A 1034 -14.95 -67.90 -0.98
C SER A 1034 -14.47 -66.81 0.00
N GLN A 1035 -14.95 -66.78 1.25
CA GLN A 1035 -14.42 -65.89 2.28
C GLN A 1035 -13.03 -66.32 2.76
N CYS A 1036 -12.82 -67.62 2.97
CA CYS A 1036 -11.53 -68.18 3.37
C CYS A 1036 -10.46 -67.99 2.27
N GLU A 1037 -10.82 -68.20 0.99
CA GLU A 1037 -9.95 -67.94 -0.16
C GLU A 1037 -9.56 -66.45 -0.26
N ARG A 1038 -10.49 -65.53 0.01
CA ARG A 1038 -10.19 -64.08 0.03
C ARG A 1038 -9.19 -63.70 1.12
N HIS A 1039 -9.31 -64.26 2.33
CA HIS A 1039 -8.32 -64.02 3.39
C HIS A 1039 -6.92 -64.53 3.03
N ALA A 1040 -6.81 -65.72 2.44
CA ALA A 1040 -5.53 -66.25 1.96
C ALA A 1040 -4.97 -65.42 0.78
N LEU A 1041 -5.81 -64.92 -0.13
CA LEU A 1041 -5.40 -63.99 -1.19
C LEU A 1041 -4.91 -62.63 -0.65
N GLU A 1042 -5.52 -62.11 0.41
CA GLU A 1042 -5.06 -60.90 1.09
C GLU A 1042 -3.71 -61.10 1.78
N ALA A 1043 -3.50 -62.26 2.42
CA ALA A 1043 -2.22 -62.66 3.00
C ALA A 1043 -1.11 -62.74 1.91
N TRP A 1044 -1.34 -63.50 0.83
CA TRP A 1044 -0.41 -63.58 -0.30
C TRP A 1044 -0.15 -62.21 -0.97
N ARG A 1045 -1.16 -61.33 -1.06
CA ARG A 1045 -1.00 -59.96 -1.58
C ARG A 1045 -0.12 -59.10 -0.64
N GLY A 1046 -0.31 -59.21 0.67
CA GLY A 1046 0.54 -58.58 1.68
C GLY A 1046 2.00 -59.06 1.62
N LEU A 1047 2.19 -60.36 1.36
CA LEU A 1047 3.52 -60.98 1.24
C LEU A 1047 4.21 -60.56 -0.07
N CYS A 1048 3.53 -60.62 -1.21
CA CYS A 1048 4.04 -60.14 -2.51
C CYS A 1048 4.44 -58.66 -2.48
N THR A 1049 3.61 -57.79 -1.90
CA THR A 1049 3.92 -56.35 -1.78
C THR A 1049 5.06 -56.06 -0.81
N SER A 1050 5.30 -56.96 0.15
CA SER A 1050 6.47 -56.91 1.04
C SER A 1050 7.75 -57.32 0.30
N TRP A 1051 7.72 -58.37 -0.53
CA TRP A 1051 8.86 -58.77 -1.37
C TRP A 1051 9.27 -57.72 -2.40
N VAL A 1052 8.32 -57.03 -3.04
CA VAL A 1052 8.64 -55.88 -3.92
C VAL A 1052 9.36 -54.76 -3.15
N GLN A 1053 9.01 -54.53 -1.88
CA GLN A 1053 9.70 -53.56 -1.02
C GLN A 1053 11.10 -54.04 -0.57
N ILE A 1054 11.31 -55.37 -0.42
CA ILE A 1054 12.63 -55.97 -0.20
C ILE A 1054 13.53 -55.71 -1.40
N GLY A 1055 13.10 -56.05 -2.62
CA GLY A 1055 13.87 -55.84 -3.85
C GLY A 1055 14.22 -54.36 -4.09
N ALA A 1056 13.30 -53.44 -3.79
CA ALA A 1056 13.53 -52.00 -3.94
C ALA A 1056 14.61 -51.45 -2.99
N GLU A 1057 14.61 -51.83 -1.70
CA GLU A 1057 15.66 -51.40 -0.76
C GLU A 1057 16.97 -52.17 -0.96
N HIS A 1058 16.92 -53.42 -1.44
CA HIS A 1058 18.08 -54.23 -1.83
C HIS A 1058 18.88 -53.60 -2.98
N ALA A 1059 18.22 -53.33 -4.12
CA ALA A 1059 18.84 -52.69 -5.28
C ALA A 1059 19.39 -51.29 -4.94
N ARG A 1060 18.71 -50.56 -4.05
CA ARG A 1060 19.15 -49.27 -3.51
C ARG A 1060 20.43 -49.39 -2.68
N LEU A 1061 20.54 -50.43 -1.85
CA LEU A 1061 21.71 -50.67 -1.01
C LEU A 1061 22.92 -51.14 -1.83
N ILE A 1062 22.72 -52.04 -2.80
CA ILE A 1062 23.74 -52.42 -3.80
C ILE A 1062 24.25 -51.19 -4.58
N LYS A 1063 23.36 -50.29 -5.01
CA LYS A 1063 23.75 -49.05 -5.70
C LYS A 1063 24.59 -48.10 -4.83
N ILE A 1064 24.43 -48.15 -3.50
CA ILE A 1064 25.28 -47.39 -2.57
C ILE A 1064 26.64 -48.06 -2.43
N TRP A 1065 26.70 -49.36 -2.12
CA TRP A 1065 27.97 -50.06 -1.91
C TRP A 1065 28.85 -50.12 -3.16
N SER A 1066 28.28 -50.38 -4.34
CA SER A 1066 29.04 -50.34 -5.62
C SER A 1066 29.52 -48.93 -5.98
N GLY A 1067 28.78 -47.88 -5.58
CA GLY A 1067 29.23 -46.49 -5.67
C GLY A 1067 30.37 -46.16 -4.71
N LEU A 1068 30.36 -46.74 -3.49
CA LEU A 1068 31.45 -46.64 -2.53
C LEU A 1068 32.70 -47.38 -3.03
N GLU A 1069 32.59 -48.63 -3.45
CA GLU A 1069 33.71 -49.45 -3.92
C GLU A 1069 34.43 -48.81 -5.11
N LYS A 1070 33.70 -48.39 -6.16
CA LYS A 1070 34.27 -47.69 -7.32
C LYS A 1070 34.97 -46.38 -6.93
N LYS A 1071 34.43 -45.67 -5.93
CA LYS A 1071 35.08 -44.47 -5.37
C LYS A 1071 36.35 -44.84 -4.59
N ARG A 1072 36.37 -45.92 -3.80
CA ARG A 1072 37.55 -46.36 -3.04
C ARG A 1072 38.68 -46.84 -3.93
N ARG A 1073 38.39 -47.68 -4.94
CA ARG A 1073 39.40 -48.10 -5.93
C ARG A 1073 40.06 -46.88 -6.59
N LYS A 1074 39.27 -45.89 -7.04
CA LYS A 1074 39.81 -44.65 -7.59
C LYS A 1074 40.56 -43.77 -6.58
N GLU A 1075 40.09 -43.69 -5.33
CA GLU A 1075 40.80 -42.98 -4.25
C GLU A 1075 42.14 -43.65 -3.92
N ASP A 1076 42.25 -44.98 -4.04
CA ASP A 1076 43.51 -45.71 -3.88
C ASP A 1076 44.43 -45.55 -5.10
N GLU A 1077 43.92 -45.65 -6.33
CA GLU A 1077 44.68 -45.30 -7.54
C GLU A 1077 45.25 -43.87 -7.49
N GLU A 1078 44.47 -42.88 -7.02
CA GLU A 1078 44.95 -41.51 -6.84
C GLU A 1078 45.95 -41.37 -5.68
N ARG A 1079 45.97 -42.29 -4.69
CA ARG A 1079 47.01 -42.37 -3.65
C ARG A 1079 48.29 -43.04 -4.16
N GLN A 1080 48.18 -44.14 -4.90
CA GLN A 1080 49.33 -44.86 -5.49
C GLN A 1080 50.09 -43.98 -6.49
N ARG A 1081 49.38 -43.14 -7.27
CA ARG A 1081 49.99 -42.09 -8.12
C ARG A 1081 50.65 -40.95 -7.32
N GLY A 1082 50.55 -40.97 -6.00
CA GLY A 1082 51.32 -40.16 -5.05
C GLY A 1082 51.02 -38.67 -5.06
N ASN A 1083 51.91 -37.90 -4.42
CA ASN A 1083 51.79 -36.43 -4.33
C ASN A 1083 51.79 -35.72 -5.69
N SER A 1084 52.15 -36.41 -6.79
CA SER A 1084 52.14 -35.89 -8.15
C SER A 1084 50.77 -35.34 -8.56
N ALA A 1085 49.68 -36.03 -8.19
CA ALA A 1085 48.32 -35.63 -8.55
C ALA A 1085 47.89 -34.33 -7.83
N LEU A 1086 48.31 -34.13 -6.58
CA LEU A 1086 48.07 -32.89 -5.84
C LEU A 1086 48.90 -31.73 -6.38
N LEU A 1087 50.17 -31.97 -6.71
CA LEU A 1087 51.05 -30.98 -7.36
C LEU A 1087 50.51 -30.56 -8.74
N LYS A 1088 50.08 -31.52 -9.57
CA LYS A 1088 49.44 -31.27 -10.87
C LYS A 1088 48.14 -30.43 -10.71
N LYS A 1089 47.30 -30.73 -9.72
CA LYS A 1089 46.08 -29.95 -9.38
C LYS A 1089 46.37 -28.53 -8.84
N ILE A 1090 47.44 -28.34 -8.07
CA ILE A 1090 47.86 -27.00 -7.58
C ILE A 1090 48.46 -26.18 -8.71
N ALA A 1091 49.42 -26.73 -9.46
CA ALA A 1091 50.09 -26.04 -10.56
C ALA A 1091 49.08 -25.56 -11.61
N LEU A 1092 48.10 -26.40 -12.00
CA LEU A 1092 47.04 -26.01 -12.94
C LEU A 1092 46.23 -24.80 -12.45
N ARG A 1093 45.90 -24.72 -11.15
CA ARG A 1093 45.18 -23.57 -10.57
C ARG A 1093 46.06 -22.32 -10.57
N SER A 1094 47.33 -22.45 -10.20
CA SER A 1094 48.29 -21.33 -10.26
C SER A 1094 48.51 -20.82 -11.68
N ILE A 1095 48.54 -21.70 -12.69
CA ILE A 1095 48.66 -21.34 -14.11
C ILE A 1095 47.44 -20.54 -14.57
N VAL A 1096 46.22 -21.01 -14.28
CA VAL A 1096 44.98 -20.28 -14.63
C VAL A 1096 44.92 -18.91 -13.95
N GLY A 1097 45.30 -18.83 -12.67
CA GLY A 1097 45.36 -17.56 -11.94
C GLY A 1097 46.38 -16.59 -12.53
N MET A 1098 47.63 -17.03 -12.76
CA MET A 1098 48.68 -16.19 -13.32
C MET A 1098 48.39 -15.76 -14.77
N PHE A 1099 47.81 -16.64 -15.59
CA PHE A 1099 47.36 -16.28 -16.94
C PHE A 1099 46.28 -15.17 -16.91
N GLY A 1100 45.30 -15.27 -16.01
CA GLY A 1100 44.28 -14.23 -15.85
C GLY A 1100 44.85 -12.91 -15.33
N CYS A 1101 45.80 -12.93 -14.38
CA CYS A 1101 46.53 -11.74 -13.94
C CYS A 1101 47.33 -11.11 -15.09
N TRP A 1102 48.03 -11.92 -15.89
CA TRP A 1102 48.79 -11.48 -17.06
C TRP A 1102 47.89 -10.86 -18.15
N ALA A 1103 46.74 -11.46 -18.44
CA ALA A 1103 45.74 -10.91 -19.35
C ALA A 1103 45.17 -9.58 -18.83
N ALA A 1104 44.89 -9.48 -17.53
CA ALA A 1104 44.43 -8.24 -16.90
C ALA A 1104 45.50 -7.13 -16.91
N GLN A 1105 46.78 -7.48 -16.73
CA GLN A 1105 47.90 -6.57 -16.89
C GLN A 1105 48.03 -6.06 -18.34
N TRP A 1106 47.80 -6.89 -19.35
CA TRP A 1106 47.73 -6.44 -20.75
C TRP A 1106 46.57 -5.49 -21.02
N VAL A 1107 45.36 -5.82 -20.56
CA VAL A 1107 44.19 -4.94 -20.70
C VAL A 1107 44.46 -3.59 -20.03
N TRP A 1108 45.02 -3.59 -18.81
CA TRP A 1108 45.42 -2.38 -18.10
C TRP A 1108 46.47 -1.57 -18.86
N TRP A 1109 47.54 -2.19 -19.36
CA TRP A 1109 48.62 -1.50 -20.09
C TRP A 1109 48.18 -0.95 -21.45
N VAL A 1110 47.34 -1.67 -22.20
CA VAL A 1110 46.77 -1.18 -23.46
C VAL A 1110 45.88 0.05 -23.22
N GLY A 1111 45.05 0.01 -22.18
CA GLY A 1111 44.25 1.16 -21.77
C GLY A 1111 45.13 2.33 -21.31
N TYR A 1112 46.08 2.10 -20.39
CA TYR A 1112 46.94 3.12 -19.80
C TYR A 1112 47.74 3.91 -20.84
N VAL A 1113 48.45 3.23 -21.76
CA VAL A 1113 49.31 3.91 -22.75
C VAL A 1113 48.48 4.74 -23.72
N ARG A 1114 47.28 4.29 -24.09
CA ARG A 1114 46.36 5.06 -24.96
C ARG A 1114 45.63 6.17 -24.22
N ALA A 1115 45.24 5.96 -22.96
CA ALA A 1115 44.61 6.96 -22.10
C ALA A 1115 45.57 8.13 -21.82
N SER A 1116 46.85 7.83 -21.62
CA SER A 1116 47.90 8.84 -21.46
C SER A 1116 48.24 9.52 -22.78
N GLY A 1117 48.41 8.73 -23.86
CA GLY A 1117 48.92 9.25 -25.12
C GLY A 1117 50.29 9.91 -24.91
N ASP A 1118 50.39 11.18 -25.29
CA ASP A 1118 51.62 11.97 -25.26
C ASP A 1118 52.16 12.19 -23.82
N ASP A 1119 51.29 12.14 -22.80
CA ASP A 1119 51.69 12.16 -21.37
C ASP A 1119 52.51 10.91 -20.95
N TYR A 1120 52.59 9.89 -21.81
CA TYR A 1120 53.47 8.73 -21.67
C TYR A 1120 54.31 8.55 -22.95
N CYS A 1121 55.32 9.38 -23.09
CA CYS A 1121 56.25 9.40 -24.23
C CYS A 1121 57.63 8.84 -23.83
N PRO A 1122 57.86 7.51 -23.74
CA PRO A 1122 59.13 6.96 -23.25
C PRO A 1122 60.26 7.03 -24.31
N PRO A 1123 61.29 7.89 -24.15
CA PRO A 1123 62.39 7.99 -25.10
C PRO A 1123 63.24 6.71 -25.12
N LYS A 1124 63.90 6.44 -26.26
CA LYS A 1124 64.88 5.35 -26.43
C LYS A 1124 64.32 3.96 -26.04
N LEU A 1125 63.02 3.75 -26.30
CA LEU A 1125 62.26 2.54 -25.97
C LEU A 1125 62.98 1.21 -26.30
N SER A 1126 63.71 1.14 -27.42
CA SER A 1126 64.50 -0.04 -27.80
C SER A 1126 65.62 -0.37 -26.81
N GLN A 1127 66.33 0.63 -26.29
CA GLN A 1127 67.35 0.46 -25.24
C GLN A 1127 66.72 -0.03 -23.94
N ILE A 1128 65.57 0.53 -23.57
CA ILE A 1128 64.81 0.14 -22.37
C ILE A 1128 64.33 -1.32 -22.51
N ALA A 1129 63.85 -1.73 -23.69
CA ALA A 1129 63.49 -3.12 -23.99
C ALA A 1129 64.70 -4.09 -23.93
N THR A 1130 65.87 -3.68 -24.41
CA THR A 1130 67.11 -4.45 -24.28
C THR A 1130 67.49 -4.62 -22.80
N VAL A 1131 67.45 -3.55 -21.99
CA VAL A 1131 67.70 -3.59 -20.54
C VAL A 1131 66.72 -4.55 -19.83
N TRP A 1132 65.44 -4.52 -20.18
CA TRP A 1132 64.45 -5.46 -19.63
C TRP A 1132 64.74 -6.91 -20.03
N THR A 1133 65.13 -7.17 -21.28
CA THR A 1133 65.44 -8.53 -21.77
C THR A 1133 66.69 -9.10 -21.08
N VAL A 1134 67.77 -8.32 -21.00
CA VAL A 1134 69.04 -8.76 -20.41
C VAL A 1134 68.88 -9.09 -18.93
N PHE A 1135 68.35 -8.17 -18.12
CA PHE A 1135 68.19 -8.41 -16.68
C PHE A 1135 67.21 -9.55 -16.37
N SER A 1136 66.14 -9.67 -17.15
CA SER A 1136 65.18 -10.79 -16.99
C SER A 1136 65.83 -12.13 -17.36
N THR A 1137 66.68 -12.16 -18.39
CA THR A 1137 67.44 -13.36 -18.77
C THR A 1137 68.42 -13.76 -17.67
N ILE A 1138 69.16 -12.81 -17.08
CA ILE A 1138 70.06 -13.07 -15.95
C ILE A 1138 69.27 -13.56 -14.72
N GLY A 1139 68.10 -12.98 -14.42
CA GLY A 1139 67.23 -13.43 -13.33
C GLY A 1139 66.79 -14.89 -13.50
N VAL A 1140 66.50 -15.32 -14.72
CA VAL A 1140 66.15 -16.71 -15.02
C VAL A 1140 67.37 -17.63 -15.02
N MET A 1141 68.54 -17.18 -15.48
CA MET A 1141 69.80 -17.92 -15.32
C MET A 1141 70.09 -18.19 -13.83
N LEU A 1142 69.92 -17.19 -12.95
CA LEU A 1142 70.11 -17.38 -11.50
C LEU A 1142 69.07 -18.33 -10.90
N GLY A 1143 67.80 -18.24 -11.30
CA GLY A 1143 66.78 -19.23 -10.94
C GLY A 1143 67.13 -20.64 -11.45
N GLY A 1144 67.77 -20.73 -12.61
CA GLY A 1144 68.21 -21.96 -13.29
C GLY A 1144 69.42 -22.63 -12.67
N SER A 1145 70.34 -21.85 -12.11
CA SER A 1145 71.62 -22.35 -11.60
C SER A 1145 71.56 -22.84 -10.16
N LEU A 1146 70.82 -22.22 -9.24
CA LEU A 1146 70.98 -22.45 -7.79
C LEU A 1146 69.91 -23.34 -7.15
#